data_AF-A0A938ZPP1-F1
#
_entry.id   AF-A0A938ZPP1-F1
#
_cell.length_a   1.000
_cell.length_b   1.000
_cell.length_c   1.000
_cell.angle_alpha   90.00
_cell.angle_beta   90.00
_cell.angle_gamma   90.00
#
_symmetry.space_group_name_H-M   'P 1'
#
loop_
_entity.id
_entity.type
_entity.pdbx_description
1 polymer ?
#
loop_
_entity_poly.entity_id
_entity_poly.type
_entity_poly.pdbx_seq_one_letter_code
_entity_poly.pdbx_strand_id
1 'polypeptide(L)'
;MVVTFKSLFRQPVILSSAIATLLLVGIQKLGVFEPLEMKVYDQMMQLRADPGPDSRLLIVALSEKDIQKWNWPLSSELLDRLLGKLEEYQPRVIGLDIFRDLPVPPGHDKLLQRLQQSDIIIPICKHSGSNNPGVAPPKGVEAERVGFNDVVEDTDATIRRNLLLVSAEESDSCQSTYSFSLQLALKYLEVGGIQLEFTPKKELRLRNTIFKSLQSNAGGYEKADTNGYQILLNYRSGHQIAQQVTITEVLANQVKPDLVKDRIVLIGSTANSLNDIFNTPFASGKSDNSGKMAGIEIHAHSVSQILSAVLNKQPLFWFLPEWGEVLWIWGWTVVGGLLVWRIQHPLGLGLAAATALAVLFGANFFIFTQAGWFPVIPPALGLVFTAASVLAYSAYQTQQEQKEITQRVQEHQQLILELQNLLRQRGNASNEAPTVIVDSIGQEIALGTVLNNRYKITQPLGSGGFSNTYLADDIQRPGNPQCVVKQLRPPRQDAEYLNIVRRLFDAEAEILETLGKHPQIPQLLAFFEENRQFSLVQEFVRGHAMDKELSAGKRLKQAEVVEILKEVLNVLVFVHSYGVIHRDIKPSNLIRRESDGHIVLIDFGAVKQIQPQQQEAQTISIGTPSYAPSEQMSGLPKLNSDIYALGIMGIQGLTGVEPREFRRDTNTGEIIIQSQADANQQIWQHWRELTDATDELVMILNKMVHFDFTQRYQSAAEVLKNLESL
;
A
#
# COMPACT_ATOMS: atom_id res chain seq x y z
N MET A 1 -10.24 -7.33 -24.08
CA MET A 1 -9.37 -6.41 -23.34
C MET A 1 -7.93 -6.59 -23.83
N VAL A 2 -7.52 -5.83 -24.84
CA VAL A 2 -6.09 -5.71 -25.20
C VAL A 2 -5.68 -4.34 -24.69
N VAL A 3 -5.10 -4.31 -23.50
CA VAL A 3 -4.46 -3.10 -22.98
C VAL A 3 -3.25 -2.85 -23.88
N THR A 4 -3.30 -1.79 -24.67
CA THR A 4 -2.18 -1.43 -25.56
C THR A 4 -0.95 -1.15 -24.70
N PHE A 5 0.19 -1.74 -25.04
CA PHE A 5 1.45 -1.65 -24.30
C PHE A 5 1.87 -0.18 -24.00
N LYS A 6 1.41 0.77 -24.81
CA LYS A 6 1.58 2.23 -24.61
C LYS A 6 0.78 2.83 -23.45
N SER A 7 -0.34 2.25 -23.01
CA SER A 7 -1.13 2.78 -21.89
C SER A 7 -0.62 2.30 -20.53
N LEU A 8 0.09 1.16 -20.47
CA LEU A 8 0.75 0.69 -19.25
C LEU A 8 1.86 1.67 -18.82
N PHE A 9 2.70 2.11 -19.77
CA PHE A 9 3.82 3.04 -19.51
C PHE A 9 3.39 4.47 -19.14
N ARG A 10 2.10 4.82 -19.26
CA ARG A 10 1.57 6.13 -18.82
C ARG A 10 1.14 6.14 -17.35
N GLN A 11 1.17 5.01 -16.65
CA GLN A 11 0.87 4.99 -15.23
C GLN A 11 2.13 5.34 -14.43
N PRO A 12 2.10 6.39 -13.56
CA PRO A 12 3.26 6.82 -12.79
C PRO A 12 3.85 5.69 -11.94
N VAL A 13 3.01 4.74 -11.50
CA VAL A 13 3.41 3.53 -10.77
C VAL A 13 4.45 2.70 -11.53
N ILE A 14 4.22 2.39 -12.82
CA ILE A 14 5.11 1.52 -13.58
C ILE A 14 6.46 2.20 -13.83
N LEU A 15 6.43 3.47 -14.25
CA LEU A 15 7.66 4.23 -14.50
C LEU A 15 8.48 4.41 -13.22
N SER A 16 7.83 4.83 -12.11
CA SER A 16 8.51 4.98 -10.82
C SER A 16 9.06 3.65 -10.30
N SER A 17 8.32 2.54 -10.44
CA SER A 17 8.79 1.21 -10.03
C SER A 17 10.01 0.74 -10.83
N ALA A 18 10.04 0.99 -12.15
CA ALA A 18 11.15 0.62 -13.02
C ALA A 18 12.42 1.43 -12.69
N ILE A 19 12.27 2.75 -12.50
CA ILE A 19 13.38 3.63 -12.10
C ILE A 19 13.92 3.22 -10.72
N ALA A 20 13.03 3.02 -9.75
CA ALA A 20 13.38 2.58 -8.40
C ALA A 20 14.15 1.25 -8.43
N THR A 21 13.65 0.27 -9.20
CA THR A 21 14.30 -1.03 -9.34
C THR A 21 15.69 -0.90 -9.95
N LEU A 22 15.84 -0.14 -11.04
CA LEU A 22 17.14 0.05 -11.69
C LEU A 22 18.15 0.72 -10.76
N LEU A 23 17.73 1.73 -10.01
CA LEU A 23 18.58 2.39 -9.00
C LEU A 23 18.98 1.43 -7.88
N LEU A 24 18.02 0.68 -7.33
CA LEU A 24 18.26 -0.23 -6.22
C LEU A 24 19.16 -1.40 -6.61
N VAL A 25 18.94 -2.00 -7.78
CA VAL A 25 19.82 -3.05 -8.31
C VAL A 25 21.23 -2.50 -8.55
N GLY A 26 21.35 -1.27 -9.09
CA GLY A 26 22.65 -0.61 -9.25
C GLY A 26 23.38 -0.40 -7.93
N ILE A 27 22.68 0.10 -6.90
CA ILE A 27 23.23 0.30 -5.55
C ILE A 27 23.59 -1.04 -4.89
N GLN A 28 22.76 -2.07 -5.10
CA GLN A 28 23.01 -3.42 -4.61
C GLN A 28 24.31 -3.97 -5.20
N LYS A 29 24.50 -3.91 -6.52
CA LYS A 29 25.73 -4.38 -7.20
C LYS A 29 27.01 -3.65 -6.76
N LEU A 30 26.90 -2.48 -6.15
CA LEU A 30 28.03 -1.78 -5.53
C LEU A 30 28.41 -2.35 -4.15
N GLY A 31 27.56 -3.17 -3.54
CA GLY A 31 27.73 -3.78 -2.21
C GLY A 31 27.20 -2.92 -1.06
N VAL A 32 26.43 -1.84 -1.35
CA VAL A 32 26.01 -0.87 -0.32
C VAL A 32 25.03 -1.49 0.70
N PHE A 33 24.19 -2.43 0.26
CA PHE A 33 23.20 -3.08 1.13
C PHE A 33 23.74 -4.33 1.85
N GLU A 34 24.90 -4.86 1.45
CA GLU A 34 25.47 -6.12 1.98
C GLU A 34 25.56 -6.12 3.53
N PRO A 35 26.06 -5.07 4.22
CA PRO A 35 26.14 -5.08 5.69
C PRO A 35 24.78 -5.14 6.39
N LEU A 36 23.73 -4.59 5.77
CA LEU A 36 22.37 -4.66 6.32
C LEU A 36 21.74 -6.02 6.05
N GLU A 37 21.97 -6.60 4.87
CA GLU A 37 21.52 -7.96 4.54
C GLU A 37 22.17 -9.01 5.46
N MET A 38 23.45 -8.84 5.81
CA MET A 38 24.12 -9.73 6.78
C MET A 38 23.46 -9.68 8.16
N LYS A 39 23.06 -8.49 8.63
CA LYS A 39 22.34 -8.36 9.90
C LYS A 39 20.96 -9.00 9.84
N VAL A 40 20.26 -8.89 8.71
CA VAL A 40 18.98 -9.58 8.51
C VAL A 40 19.17 -11.10 8.51
N TYR A 41 20.20 -11.60 7.83
CA TYR A 41 20.58 -13.02 7.86
C TYR A 41 20.82 -13.51 9.29
N ASP A 42 21.60 -12.76 10.07
CA ASP A 42 21.91 -13.12 11.46
C ASP A 42 20.65 -13.16 12.33
N GLN A 43 19.79 -12.15 12.20
CA GLN A 43 18.54 -12.08 12.93
C GLN A 43 17.61 -13.24 12.55
N MET A 44 17.53 -13.60 11.26
CA MET A 44 16.76 -14.76 10.82
C MET A 44 17.34 -16.07 11.36
N MET A 45 18.67 -16.19 11.47
CA MET A 45 19.32 -17.35 12.10
C MET A 45 18.96 -17.45 13.59
N GLN A 46 18.96 -16.32 14.32
CA GLN A 46 18.58 -16.26 15.73
C GLN A 46 17.11 -16.59 15.99
N LEU A 47 16.21 -16.22 15.06
CA LEU A 47 14.77 -16.42 15.20
C LEU A 47 14.31 -17.86 14.87
N ARG A 48 15.16 -18.68 14.24
CA ARG A 48 14.82 -20.07 13.90
C ARG A 48 14.62 -20.91 15.15
N ALA A 49 13.76 -21.93 15.02
CA ALA A 49 13.58 -22.93 16.06
C ALA A 49 14.89 -23.68 16.30
N ASP A 50 15.23 -23.87 17.57
CA ASP A 50 16.41 -24.63 18.01
C ASP A 50 16.05 -26.12 18.18
N PRO A 51 16.52 -27.02 17.31
CA PRO A 51 16.29 -28.46 17.40
C PRO A 51 17.15 -29.14 18.47
N GLY A 52 18.00 -28.38 19.19
CA GLY A 52 18.89 -28.89 20.22
C GLY A 52 20.10 -29.68 19.67
N PRO A 53 20.84 -30.36 20.56
CA PRO A 53 22.11 -30.99 20.23
C PRO A 53 21.97 -32.13 19.22
N ASP A 54 22.98 -32.32 18.37
CA ASP A 54 23.09 -33.45 17.47
C ASP A 54 23.61 -34.68 18.23
N SER A 55 22.74 -35.69 18.37
CA SER A 55 23.07 -36.95 19.07
C SER A 55 24.24 -37.73 18.46
N ARG A 56 24.63 -37.45 17.21
CA ARG A 56 25.77 -38.11 16.53
C ARG A 56 27.11 -37.56 16.97
N LEU A 57 27.12 -36.41 17.65
CA LEU A 57 28.33 -35.68 18.02
C LEU A 57 28.52 -35.69 19.54
N LEU A 58 29.77 -35.74 19.97
CA LEU A 58 30.20 -35.49 21.34
C LEU A 58 31.38 -34.52 21.29
N ILE A 59 31.34 -33.46 22.10
CA ILE A 59 32.50 -32.58 22.30
C ILE A 59 33.17 -32.94 23.62
N VAL A 60 34.47 -33.23 23.56
CA VAL A 60 35.36 -33.35 24.71
C VAL A 60 36.09 -32.03 24.85
N ALA A 61 35.54 -31.16 25.68
CA ALA A 61 35.98 -29.79 25.86
C ALA A 61 37.23 -29.71 26.73
N LEU A 62 38.22 -28.93 26.28
CA LEU A 62 39.26 -28.37 27.12
C LEU A 62 38.76 -27.04 27.68
N SER A 63 38.31 -27.07 28.94
CA SER A 63 37.78 -25.90 29.65
C SER A 63 38.87 -25.10 30.37
N GLU A 64 38.55 -23.89 30.85
CA GLU A 64 39.46 -23.11 31.71
C GLU A 64 39.93 -23.88 32.95
N LYS A 65 39.05 -24.70 33.53
CA LYS A 65 39.39 -25.54 34.70
C LYS A 65 40.38 -26.63 34.33
N ASP A 66 40.27 -27.19 33.13
CA ASP A 66 41.20 -28.19 32.63
C ASP A 66 42.58 -27.57 32.34
N ILE A 67 42.62 -26.36 31.78
CA ILE A 67 43.87 -25.62 31.56
C ILE A 67 44.57 -25.34 32.89
N GLN A 68 43.85 -24.87 33.90
CA GLN A 68 44.40 -24.63 35.24
C GLN A 68 44.92 -25.92 35.90
N LYS A 69 44.28 -27.06 35.64
CA LYS A 69 44.64 -28.35 36.24
C LYS A 69 45.80 -29.04 35.54
N TRP A 70 45.81 -29.03 34.21
CA TRP A 70 46.73 -29.85 33.40
C TRP A 70 47.83 -29.04 32.70
N ASN A 71 47.79 -27.71 32.79
CA ASN A 71 48.60 -26.74 32.06
C ASN A 71 48.41 -26.80 30.53
N TRP A 72 48.66 -25.67 29.88
CA TRP A 72 48.67 -25.56 28.41
C TRP A 72 50.08 -25.24 27.92
N PRO A 73 50.57 -25.88 26.83
CA PRO A 73 49.92 -26.94 26.06
C PRO A 73 49.81 -28.28 26.82
N LEU A 74 48.75 -29.05 26.57
CA LEU A 74 48.57 -30.36 27.20
C LEU A 74 49.73 -31.30 26.82
N SER A 75 50.29 -32.04 27.79
CA SER A 75 51.37 -32.99 27.51
C SER A 75 50.93 -34.11 26.56
N SER A 76 51.88 -34.63 25.77
CA SER A 76 51.58 -35.71 24.81
C SER A 76 51.14 -36.99 25.52
N GLU A 77 51.68 -37.28 26.71
CA GLU A 77 51.27 -38.41 27.54
C GLU A 77 49.81 -38.31 27.99
N LEU A 78 49.37 -37.12 28.40
CA LEU A 78 47.98 -36.89 28.82
C LEU A 78 47.02 -37.08 27.64
N LEU A 79 47.39 -36.54 26.47
CA LEU A 79 46.58 -36.65 25.27
C LEU A 79 46.54 -38.09 24.72
N ASP A 80 47.67 -38.83 24.74
CA ASP A 80 47.70 -40.25 24.40
C ASP A 80 46.78 -41.07 25.33
N ARG A 81 46.80 -40.77 26.64
CA ARG A 81 45.91 -41.41 27.61
C ARG A 81 44.44 -41.08 27.37
N LEU A 82 44.13 -39.83 27.02
CA LEU A 82 42.77 -39.41 26.67
C LEU A 82 42.27 -40.16 25.42
N LEU A 83 43.06 -40.17 24.36
CA LEU A 83 42.73 -40.85 23.10
C LEU A 83 42.56 -42.36 23.32
N GLY A 84 43.47 -43.01 24.04
CA GLY A 84 43.37 -44.43 24.36
C GLY A 84 42.06 -44.78 25.06
N LYS A 85 41.63 -43.98 26.05
CA LYS A 85 40.34 -44.19 26.72
C LYS A 85 39.13 -43.99 25.81
N LEU A 86 39.20 -43.01 24.92
CA LEU A 86 38.10 -42.77 23.98
C LEU A 86 38.02 -43.91 22.96
N GLU A 87 39.14 -44.40 22.43
CA GLU A 87 39.19 -45.53 21.51
C GLU A 87 38.62 -46.83 22.12
N GLU A 88 38.83 -47.07 23.43
CA GLU A 88 38.22 -48.21 24.15
C GLU A 88 36.67 -48.20 24.07
N TYR A 89 36.06 -47.03 23.95
CA TYR A 89 34.60 -46.88 23.83
C TYR A 89 34.08 -46.95 22.38
N GLN A 90 34.95 -47.29 21.40
CA GLN A 90 34.60 -47.53 20.00
C GLN A 90 33.86 -46.36 19.31
N PRO A 91 34.45 -45.15 19.29
CA PRO A 91 33.91 -44.06 18.50
C PRO A 91 34.08 -44.36 17.02
N ARG A 92 33.26 -43.70 16.20
CA ARG A 92 33.32 -43.87 14.74
C ARG A 92 34.48 -43.10 14.13
N VAL A 93 34.77 -41.93 14.68
CA VAL A 93 35.92 -41.08 14.34
C VAL A 93 36.15 -40.10 15.49
N ILE A 94 37.42 -39.77 15.73
CA ILE A 94 37.87 -38.77 16.71
C ILE A 94 38.54 -37.64 15.94
N GLY A 95 38.02 -36.43 16.06
CA GLY A 95 38.69 -35.21 15.61
C GLY A 95 39.49 -34.60 16.74
N LEU A 96 40.77 -34.29 16.46
CA LEU A 96 41.67 -33.65 17.40
C LEU A 96 41.99 -32.22 16.93
N ASP A 97 41.22 -31.26 17.43
CA ASP A 97 41.39 -29.82 17.17
C ASP A 97 42.36 -29.20 18.19
N ILE A 98 43.56 -29.78 18.23
CA ILE A 98 44.67 -29.31 19.07
C ILE A 98 45.94 -29.48 18.23
N PHE A 99 46.63 -28.37 17.95
CA PHE A 99 47.85 -28.38 17.15
C PHE A 99 48.97 -29.24 17.80
N ARG A 100 49.60 -30.07 16.97
CA ARG A 100 50.63 -31.04 17.36
C ARG A 100 51.75 -31.12 16.31
N ASP A 101 52.11 -29.97 15.75
CA ASP A 101 53.25 -29.76 14.84
C ASP A 101 54.59 -29.88 15.56
N LEU A 102 54.66 -29.36 16.79
CA LEU A 102 55.84 -29.40 17.66
C LEU A 102 55.74 -30.45 18.77
N PRO A 103 56.87 -31.07 19.18
CA PRO A 103 56.89 -32.01 20.31
C PRO A 103 56.52 -31.35 21.65
N VAL A 104 55.56 -31.95 22.38
CA VAL A 104 55.17 -31.52 23.72
C VAL A 104 55.46 -32.65 24.73
N PRO A 105 56.55 -32.59 25.51
CA PRO A 105 56.90 -33.64 26.47
C PRO A 105 56.00 -33.62 27.73
N PRO A 106 55.96 -34.71 28.51
CA PRO A 106 56.45 -36.06 28.19
C PRO A 106 55.53 -36.82 27.21
N GLY A 107 56.03 -37.90 26.62
CA GLY A 107 55.22 -38.88 25.87
C GLY A 107 55.00 -38.60 24.37
N HIS A 108 55.80 -37.74 23.74
CA HIS A 108 55.60 -37.34 22.33
C HIS A 108 55.63 -38.52 21.36
N ASP A 109 56.64 -39.37 21.42
CA ASP A 109 56.82 -40.47 20.45
C ASP A 109 55.65 -41.46 20.49
N LYS A 110 55.11 -41.73 21.69
CA LYS A 110 53.97 -42.61 21.88
C LYS A 110 52.69 -42.04 21.26
N LEU A 111 52.44 -40.75 21.50
CA LEU A 111 51.31 -40.05 20.88
C LEU A 111 51.47 -40.04 19.35
N LEU A 112 52.65 -39.70 18.84
CA LEU A 112 52.93 -39.64 17.41
C LEU A 112 52.69 -41.01 16.74
N GLN A 113 53.18 -42.08 17.37
CA GLN A 113 52.93 -43.46 16.91
C GLN A 113 51.43 -43.78 16.85
N ARG A 114 50.64 -43.39 17.86
CA ARG A 114 49.18 -43.58 17.83
C ARG A 114 48.54 -42.81 16.68
N LEU A 115 48.91 -41.54 16.47
CA LEU A 115 48.37 -40.71 15.40
C LEU A 115 48.74 -41.24 14.00
N GLN A 116 49.91 -41.85 13.83
CA GLN A 116 50.32 -42.49 12.58
C GLN A 116 49.56 -43.80 12.32
N GLN A 117 49.27 -44.58 13.36
CA GLN A 117 48.68 -45.92 13.24
C GLN A 117 47.15 -45.95 13.27
N SER A 118 46.49 -44.99 13.92
CA SER A 118 45.03 -44.96 14.04
C SER A 118 44.39 -44.36 12.79
N ASP A 119 43.46 -45.09 12.18
CA ASP A 119 42.70 -44.63 11.01
C ASP A 119 41.44 -43.84 11.38
N ILE A 120 41.11 -43.76 12.66
CA ILE A 120 39.92 -43.06 13.16
C ILE A 120 40.26 -41.74 13.85
N ILE A 121 41.54 -41.40 14.03
CA ILE A 121 41.94 -40.11 14.61
C ILE A 121 42.35 -39.16 13.48
N ILE A 122 41.65 -38.03 13.38
CA ILE A 122 41.93 -36.98 12.39
C ILE A 122 42.56 -35.80 13.13
N PRO A 123 43.89 -35.58 13.04
CA PRO A 123 44.53 -34.37 13.52
C PRO A 123 44.31 -33.19 12.55
N ILE A 124 44.58 -32.00 13.05
CA ILE A 124 44.45 -30.75 12.30
C ILE A 124 45.78 -30.25 11.72
N CYS A 125 45.69 -29.45 10.67
CA CYS A 125 46.70 -28.48 10.25
C CYS A 125 46.04 -27.13 9.93
N LYS A 126 46.83 -26.10 9.61
CA LYS A 126 46.32 -24.79 9.22
C LYS A 126 47.08 -24.27 8.01
N HIS A 127 46.37 -23.81 6.99
CA HIS A 127 47.00 -23.25 5.80
C HIS A 127 47.71 -21.93 6.09
N SER A 128 48.71 -21.65 5.26
CA SER A 128 49.42 -20.38 5.27
C SER A 128 48.52 -19.29 4.68
N GLY A 129 48.47 -18.12 5.33
CA GLY A 129 47.69 -16.97 4.88
C GLY A 129 48.52 -15.70 4.88
N SER A 130 47.91 -14.59 4.45
CA SER A 130 48.61 -13.28 4.35
C SER A 130 49.26 -12.81 5.65
N ASN A 131 48.70 -13.20 6.80
CA ASN A 131 49.17 -12.81 8.14
C ASN A 131 49.53 -14.00 9.05
N ASN A 132 49.58 -15.23 8.54
CA ASN A 132 49.86 -16.43 9.34
C ASN A 132 50.75 -17.40 8.54
N PRO A 133 51.89 -17.87 9.09
CA PRO A 133 52.79 -18.82 8.41
C PRO A 133 52.23 -20.24 8.22
N GLY A 134 50.98 -20.49 8.63
CA GLY A 134 50.39 -21.83 8.64
C GLY A 134 50.91 -22.69 9.80
N VAL A 135 50.31 -23.86 9.99
CA VAL A 135 50.71 -24.84 11.00
C VAL A 135 50.69 -26.22 10.36
N ALA A 136 51.83 -26.93 10.43
CA ALA A 136 51.96 -28.28 9.87
C ALA A 136 51.16 -29.32 10.68
N PRO A 137 50.76 -30.45 10.06
CA PRO A 137 50.22 -31.58 10.82
C PRO A 137 51.30 -32.32 11.62
N PRO A 138 50.91 -33.24 12.52
CA PRO A 138 51.84 -34.18 13.15
C PRO A 138 52.65 -34.97 12.11
N LYS A 139 53.95 -35.11 12.34
CA LYS A 139 54.87 -35.73 11.38
C LYS A 139 54.49 -37.19 11.06
N GLY A 140 54.48 -37.54 9.77
CA GLY A 140 54.21 -38.89 9.30
C GLY A 140 52.73 -39.29 9.27
N VAL A 141 51.82 -38.35 9.48
CA VAL A 141 50.39 -38.56 9.19
C VAL A 141 50.11 -38.08 7.76
N GLU A 142 49.57 -38.99 6.93
CA GLU A 142 49.21 -38.71 5.53
C GLU A 142 48.20 -37.56 5.42
N ALA A 143 48.32 -36.73 4.38
CA ALA A 143 47.51 -35.53 4.18
C ALA A 143 46.00 -35.84 4.06
N GLU A 144 45.63 -37.02 3.56
CA GLU A 144 44.24 -37.48 3.45
C GLU A 144 43.63 -37.85 4.81
N ARG A 145 44.45 -38.08 5.86
CA ARG A 145 43.99 -38.31 7.24
C ARG A 145 44.12 -37.09 8.13
N VAL A 146 44.49 -35.96 7.55
CA VAL A 146 44.56 -34.64 8.19
C VAL A 146 43.44 -33.78 7.65
N GLY A 147 42.86 -32.92 8.47
CA GLY A 147 41.96 -31.86 7.97
C GLY A 147 42.39 -30.47 8.41
N PHE A 148 42.31 -29.50 7.51
CA PHE A 148 42.66 -28.12 7.86
C PHE A 148 41.58 -27.48 8.75
N ASN A 149 41.96 -26.71 9.76
CA ASN A 149 41.02 -26.06 10.69
C ASN A 149 40.75 -24.58 10.38
N ASP A 150 41.10 -24.13 9.18
CA ASP A 150 40.84 -22.78 8.71
C ASP A 150 39.33 -22.45 8.71
N VAL A 151 39.03 -21.27 9.26
CA VAL A 151 37.70 -20.66 9.24
C VAL A 151 37.72 -19.41 8.37
N VAL A 152 36.57 -19.10 7.77
CA VAL A 152 36.43 -17.93 6.90
C VAL A 152 35.56 -16.89 7.59
N GLU A 153 36.17 -15.75 7.90
CA GLU A 153 35.50 -14.59 8.47
C GLU A 153 34.97 -13.68 7.38
N ASP A 154 33.76 -13.15 7.58
CA ASP A 154 33.25 -12.04 6.79
C ASP A 154 33.93 -10.72 7.19
N THR A 155 33.65 -9.66 6.44
CA THR A 155 34.21 -8.32 6.68
C THR A 155 33.93 -7.76 8.08
N ASP A 156 32.90 -8.26 8.76
CA ASP A 156 32.53 -7.94 10.13
C ASP A 156 33.02 -8.96 11.17
N ALA A 157 34.00 -9.81 10.79
CA ALA A 157 34.58 -10.87 11.62
C ALA A 157 33.59 -11.95 12.07
N THR A 158 32.41 -12.05 11.44
CA THR A 158 31.42 -13.09 11.76
C THR A 158 31.57 -14.27 10.81
N ILE A 159 31.52 -15.49 11.35
CA ILE A 159 31.62 -16.72 10.57
C ILE A 159 30.23 -17.13 10.09
N ARG A 160 29.93 -16.86 8.82
CA ARG A 160 28.71 -17.30 8.13
C ARG A 160 28.97 -18.36 7.07
N ARG A 161 30.24 -18.56 6.72
CA ARG A 161 30.70 -19.42 5.64
C ARG A 161 31.54 -20.56 6.20
N ASN A 162 31.52 -21.66 5.47
CA ASN A 162 32.23 -22.87 5.80
C ASN A 162 33.12 -23.26 4.62
N LEU A 163 34.42 -23.36 4.87
CA LEU A 163 35.41 -23.77 3.89
C LEU A 163 35.56 -25.29 3.94
N LEU A 164 35.26 -25.96 2.83
CA LEU A 164 35.26 -27.41 2.73
C LEU A 164 36.52 -27.94 2.04
N LEU A 165 37.00 -27.24 1.01
CA LEU A 165 38.18 -27.64 0.24
C LEU A 165 39.08 -26.43 -0.04
N VAL A 166 40.39 -26.66 0.00
CA VAL A 166 41.40 -25.72 -0.45
C VAL A 166 42.39 -26.47 -1.34
N SER A 167 42.87 -25.83 -2.40
CA SER A 167 44.00 -26.38 -3.16
C SER A 167 45.28 -25.99 -2.43
N ALA A 168 45.97 -26.97 -1.84
CA ALA A 168 47.23 -26.73 -1.15
C ALA A 168 48.33 -26.33 -2.15
N GLU A 169 49.07 -25.26 -1.84
CA GLU A 169 50.29 -24.91 -2.57
C GLU A 169 51.45 -25.81 -2.11
N GLU A 170 52.38 -26.14 -3.01
CA GLU A 170 53.53 -27.02 -2.68
C GLU A 170 54.41 -26.47 -1.55
N SER A 171 54.43 -25.16 -1.34
CA SER A 171 55.19 -24.49 -0.27
C SER A 171 54.44 -24.38 1.06
N ASP A 172 53.17 -24.79 1.14
CA ASP A 172 52.38 -24.68 2.36
C ASP A 172 52.80 -25.75 3.39
N SER A 173 52.77 -25.38 4.67
CA SER A 173 53.02 -26.31 5.77
C SER A 173 51.86 -27.32 5.96
N CYS A 174 50.65 -26.95 5.55
CA CYS A 174 49.47 -27.81 5.55
C CYS A 174 49.16 -28.27 4.12
N GLN A 175 49.34 -29.56 3.85
CA GLN A 175 49.10 -30.16 2.53
C GLN A 175 47.70 -30.79 2.41
N SER A 176 46.86 -30.68 3.45
CA SER A 176 45.52 -31.25 3.41
C SER A 176 44.60 -30.46 2.47
N THR A 177 43.89 -31.16 1.60
CA THR A 177 42.90 -30.54 0.69
C THR A 177 41.52 -30.38 1.33
N TYR A 178 41.24 -31.13 2.41
CA TYR A 178 39.92 -31.25 3.00
C TYR A 178 39.87 -30.57 4.36
N SER A 179 38.78 -29.85 4.65
CA SER A 179 38.63 -29.26 5.98
C SER A 179 38.45 -30.34 7.04
N PHE A 180 38.84 -30.01 8.26
CA PHE A 180 38.68 -30.86 9.45
C PHE A 180 37.26 -31.39 9.58
N SER A 181 36.27 -30.50 9.45
CA SER A 181 34.86 -30.88 9.50
C SER A 181 34.42 -31.80 8.35
N LEU A 182 34.94 -31.60 7.12
CA LEU A 182 34.63 -32.48 6.00
C LEU A 182 35.25 -33.87 6.21
N GLN A 183 36.51 -33.94 6.64
CA GLN A 183 37.20 -35.21 6.91
C GLN A 183 36.45 -36.07 7.93
N LEU A 184 36.01 -35.47 9.04
CA LEU A 184 35.23 -36.17 10.06
C LEU A 184 33.90 -36.69 9.51
N ALA A 185 33.20 -35.87 8.71
CA ALA A 185 31.96 -36.29 8.08
C ALA A 185 32.19 -37.43 7.08
N LEU A 186 33.24 -37.36 6.25
CA LEU A 186 33.61 -38.40 5.29
C LEU A 186 33.92 -39.73 5.99
N LYS A 187 34.76 -39.70 7.04
CA LYS A 187 35.10 -40.90 7.80
C LYS A 187 33.89 -41.52 8.48
N TYR A 188 32.98 -40.70 9.01
CA TYR A 188 31.72 -41.20 9.57
C TYR A 188 30.83 -41.88 8.51
N LEU A 189 30.74 -41.28 7.33
CA LEU A 189 29.91 -41.75 6.21
C LEU A 189 30.50 -42.98 5.50
N GLU A 190 31.82 -43.18 5.54
CA GLU A 190 32.54 -44.29 4.90
C GLU A 190 32.01 -45.66 5.34
N VAL A 191 31.73 -45.84 6.63
CA VAL A 191 31.14 -47.08 7.19
C VAL A 191 29.76 -47.38 6.58
N GLY A 192 29.05 -46.36 6.10
CA GLY A 192 27.79 -46.50 5.36
C GLY A 192 27.95 -46.69 3.85
N GLY A 193 29.18 -46.84 3.36
CA GLY A 193 29.50 -46.96 1.93
C GLY A 193 29.32 -45.68 1.13
N ILE A 194 29.26 -44.51 1.78
CA ILE A 194 29.10 -43.22 1.11
C ILE A 194 30.49 -42.60 0.94
N GLN A 195 30.90 -42.42 -0.32
CA GLN A 195 32.18 -41.82 -0.69
C GLN A 195 32.00 -40.43 -1.30
N LEU A 196 33.07 -39.65 -1.26
CA LEU A 196 33.16 -38.35 -1.90
C LEU A 196 33.29 -38.53 -3.42
N GLU A 197 32.44 -37.82 -4.16
CA GLU A 197 32.49 -37.78 -5.62
C GLU A 197 32.41 -36.33 -6.10
N PHE A 198 32.86 -36.08 -7.33
CA PHE A 198 32.73 -34.78 -7.98
C PHE A 198 31.86 -34.92 -9.23
N THR A 199 30.93 -33.97 -9.42
CA THR A 199 30.13 -33.89 -10.65
C THR A 199 31.01 -33.47 -11.84
N PRO A 200 30.55 -33.63 -13.11
CA PRO A 200 31.28 -33.10 -14.27
C PRO A 200 31.54 -31.58 -14.21
N LYS A 201 30.75 -30.85 -13.40
CA LYS A 201 30.94 -29.42 -13.13
C LYS A 201 31.88 -29.14 -11.96
N LYS A 202 32.59 -30.16 -11.45
CA LYS A 202 33.46 -30.12 -10.26
C LYS A 202 32.72 -29.72 -8.97
N GLU A 203 31.43 -30.02 -8.87
CA GLU A 203 30.67 -29.81 -7.63
C GLU A 203 30.82 -31.01 -6.70
N LEU A 204 30.91 -30.75 -5.39
CA LEU A 204 31.05 -31.81 -4.39
C LEU A 204 29.73 -32.59 -4.28
N ARG A 205 29.80 -33.91 -4.41
CA ARG A 205 28.65 -34.82 -4.28
C ARG A 205 28.93 -35.88 -3.22
N LEU A 206 27.97 -36.04 -2.31
CA LEU A 206 27.92 -37.13 -1.35
C LEU A 206 26.59 -37.87 -1.52
N ARG A 207 26.66 -39.13 -1.96
CA ARG A 207 25.48 -39.92 -2.35
C ARG A 207 24.66 -39.20 -3.43
N ASN A 208 23.51 -38.65 -3.07
CA ASN A 208 22.63 -37.91 -3.99
C ASN A 208 22.60 -36.40 -3.70
N THR A 209 23.32 -35.94 -2.67
CA THR A 209 23.32 -34.55 -2.25
C THR A 209 24.48 -33.82 -2.91
N ILE A 210 24.16 -32.76 -3.66
CA ILE A 210 25.14 -31.89 -4.30
C ILE A 210 25.30 -30.66 -3.41
N PHE A 211 26.52 -30.44 -2.94
CA PHE A 211 26.91 -29.20 -2.29
C PHE A 211 27.31 -28.26 -3.41
N LYS A 212 26.69 -27.07 -3.49
CA LYS A 212 27.04 -26.07 -4.50
C LYS A 212 28.00 -25.07 -3.89
N SER A 213 29.08 -24.77 -4.60
CA SER A 213 30.03 -23.74 -4.17
C SER A 213 29.35 -22.37 -4.13
N LEU A 214 29.65 -21.62 -3.08
CA LEU A 214 29.22 -20.24 -2.89
C LEU A 214 29.73 -19.39 -4.06
N GLN A 215 28.83 -18.58 -4.63
CA GLN A 215 29.16 -17.58 -5.63
C GLN A 215 29.39 -16.23 -4.94
N SER A 216 30.16 -15.34 -5.55
CA SER A 216 30.51 -14.04 -4.95
C SER A 216 29.28 -13.15 -4.69
N ASN A 217 28.23 -13.37 -5.48
CA ASN A 217 26.95 -12.66 -5.46
C ASN A 217 25.79 -13.50 -4.86
N ALA A 218 26.09 -14.50 -4.03
CA ALA A 218 25.07 -15.41 -3.50
C ALA A 218 24.22 -14.75 -2.39
N GLY A 219 22.91 -14.64 -2.61
CA GLY A 219 21.98 -14.14 -1.60
C GLY A 219 22.22 -12.67 -1.28
N GLY A 220 22.60 -12.35 -0.04
CA GLY A 220 22.90 -10.97 0.35
C GLY A 220 24.34 -10.51 0.04
N TYR A 221 25.21 -11.40 -0.44
CA TYR A 221 26.58 -11.06 -0.83
C TYR A 221 26.65 -10.47 -2.23
N GLU A 222 27.62 -9.58 -2.48
CA GLU A 222 27.94 -9.09 -3.83
C GLU A 222 29.41 -9.26 -4.19
N LYS A 223 30.31 -9.21 -3.19
CA LYS A 223 31.76 -9.35 -3.38
C LYS A 223 32.38 -10.31 -2.37
N ALA A 224 31.68 -11.40 -2.05
CA ALA A 224 32.21 -12.41 -1.14
C ALA A 224 33.51 -13.01 -1.69
N ASP A 225 34.49 -13.22 -0.82
CA ASP A 225 35.68 -14.01 -1.15
C ASP A 225 35.28 -15.49 -1.34
N THR A 226 35.38 -15.98 -2.57
CA THR A 226 35.06 -17.37 -2.91
C THR A 226 36.30 -18.22 -3.16
N ASN A 227 37.45 -17.88 -2.56
CA ASN A 227 38.63 -18.72 -2.63
C ASN A 227 38.40 -20.08 -1.94
N GLY A 228 38.80 -21.17 -2.60
CA GLY A 228 38.47 -22.53 -2.16
C GLY A 228 37.00 -22.91 -2.36
N TYR A 229 36.59 -24.07 -1.85
CA TYR A 229 35.22 -24.55 -1.95
C TYR A 229 34.44 -24.19 -0.70
N GLN A 230 33.66 -23.12 -0.78
CA GLN A 230 32.90 -22.60 0.36
C GLN A 230 31.40 -22.85 0.22
N ILE A 231 30.69 -22.99 1.34
CA ILE A 231 29.23 -23.00 1.40
C ILE A 231 28.74 -22.13 2.57
N LEU A 232 27.47 -21.74 2.60
CA LEU A 232 26.91 -21.12 3.80
C LEU A 232 26.76 -22.12 4.94
N LEU A 233 27.16 -21.69 6.13
CA LEU A 233 27.03 -22.45 7.35
C LEU A 233 25.60 -22.33 7.88
N ASN A 234 24.92 -23.47 7.97
CA ASN A 234 23.59 -23.60 8.52
C ASN A 234 23.70 -24.02 9.99
N TYR A 235 23.84 -23.02 10.87
CA TYR A 235 23.90 -23.27 12.31
C TYR A 235 22.66 -23.99 12.79
N ARG A 236 22.90 -25.06 13.56
CA ARG A 236 21.84 -25.92 14.09
C ARG A 236 21.20 -25.32 15.34
N SER A 237 21.99 -24.81 16.27
CA SER A 237 21.58 -24.34 17.59
C SER A 237 22.43 -23.14 17.98
N GLY A 238 21.83 -22.16 18.66
CA GLY A 238 22.54 -21.02 19.24
C GLY A 238 23.03 -21.27 20.68
N HIS A 239 22.65 -22.41 21.27
CA HIS A 239 22.95 -22.75 22.67
C HIS A 239 23.98 -23.88 22.76
N GLN A 240 23.67 -25.06 22.21
CA GLN A 240 24.53 -26.23 22.34
C GLN A 240 24.37 -27.18 21.14
N ILE A 241 25.45 -27.30 20.36
CA ILE A 241 25.49 -28.15 19.15
C ILE A 241 25.60 -29.64 19.45
N ALA A 242 26.28 -30.01 20.53
CA ALA A 242 26.53 -31.39 20.89
C ALA A 242 26.60 -31.52 22.40
N GLN A 243 26.35 -32.72 22.93
CA GLN A 243 26.64 -32.99 24.33
C GLN A 243 28.13 -32.73 24.59
N GLN A 244 28.43 -32.05 25.70
CA GLN A 244 29.80 -31.69 26.07
C GLN A 244 30.19 -32.43 27.36
N VAL A 245 31.42 -32.94 27.38
CA VAL A 245 32.11 -33.49 28.56
C VAL A 245 33.51 -32.90 28.60
N THR A 246 34.14 -32.83 29.78
CA THR A 246 35.49 -32.28 29.90
C THR A 246 36.57 -33.36 29.73
N ILE A 247 37.78 -32.94 29.35
CA ILE A 247 38.96 -33.83 29.34
C ILE A 247 39.16 -34.50 30.71
N THR A 248 38.98 -33.75 31.80
CA THR A 248 39.09 -34.30 33.16
C THR A 248 38.06 -35.39 33.44
N GLU A 249 36.80 -35.24 33.02
CA GLU A 249 35.74 -36.24 33.23
C GLU A 249 36.06 -37.55 32.48
N VAL A 250 36.54 -37.46 31.23
CA VAL A 250 36.97 -38.65 30.46
C VAL A 250 38.13 -39.35 31.16
N LEU A 251 39.16 -38.60 31.55
CA LEU A 251 40.33 -39.14 32.25
C LEU A 251 39.98 -39.71 33.63
N ALA A 252 38.90 -39.25 34.26
CA ALA A 252 38.39 -39.75 35.54
C ALA A 252 37.41 -40.93 35.40
N ASN A 253 37.15 -41.45 34.20
CA ASN A 253 36.15 -42.48 33.92
C ASN A 253 34.71 -42.09 34.33
N GLN A 254 34.36 -40.81 34.23
CA GLN A 254 33.03 -40.30 34.59
C GLN A 254 32.08 -40.23 33.38
N VAL A 255 32.59 -40.48 32.18
CA VAL A 255 31.82 -40.48 30.93
C VAL A 255 31.30 -41.87 30.61
N LYS A 256 30.00 -41.98 30.33
CA LYS A 256 29.36 -43.24 29.93
C LYS A 256 29.82 -43.67 28.53
N PRO A 257 30.17 -44.95 28.30
CA PRO A 257 30.60 -45.43 26.98
C PRO A 257 29.61 -45.15 25.84
N ASP A 258 28.30 -45.20 26.11
CA ASP A 258 27.24 -44.93 25.14
C ASP A 258 27.24 -43.48 24.59
N LEU A 259 27.92 -42.55 25.26
CA LEU A 259 28.12 -41.19 24.77
C LEU A 259 29.22 -41.08 23.72
N VAL A 260 30.10 -42.09 23.61
CA VAL A 260 31.25 -42.11 22.70
C VAL A 260 31.03 -43.11 21.57
N LYS A 261 30.46 -44.28 21.88
CA LYS A 261 30.26 -45.38 20.94
C LYS A 261 29.50 -44.96 19.68
N ASP A 262 30.03 -45.32 18.52
CA ASP A 262 29.44 -45.06 17.19
C ASP A 262 29.22 -43.56 16.85
N ARG A 263 29.82 -42.64 17.61
CA ARG A 263 29.70 -41.18 17.42
C ARG A 263 30.98 -40.56 16.87
N ILE A 264 30.85 -39.33 16.41
CA ILE A 264 31.98 -38.43 16.13
C ILE A 264 32.34 -37.76 17.44
N VAL A 265 33.58 -37.94 17.88
CA VAL A 265 34.12 -37.27 19.08
C VAL A 265 35.03 -36.14 18.65
N LEU A 266 34.73 -34.92 19.09
CA LEU A 266 35.45 -33.70 18.78
C LEU A 266 36.21 -33.25 20.04
N ILE A 267 37.54 -33.26 20.00
CA ILE A 267 38.39 -32.84 21.12
C ILE A 267 38.97 -31.46 20.77
N GLY A 268 38.66 -30.44 21.56
CA GLY A 268 39.12 -29.07 21.27
C GLY A 268 38.92 -28.11 22.44
N SER A 269 39.44 -26.89 22.30
CA SER A 269 39.30 -25.84 23.31
C SER A 269 37.90 -25.24 23.32
N THR A 270 37.35 -25.03 24.51
CA THR A 270 36.22 -24.11 24.73
C THR A 270 36.59 -23.01 25.73
N ALA A 271 37.88 -22.85 26.02
CA ALA A 271 38.42 -21.88 26.96
C ALA A 271 38.65 -20.53 26.28
N ASN A 272 38.21 -19.44 26.93
CA ASN A 272 38.39 -18.08 26.44
C ASN A 272 39.88 -17.69 26.37
N SER A 273 40.70 -18.21 27.28
CA SER A 273 42.13 -17.92 27.37
C SER A 273 42.95 -18.36 26.16
N LEU A 274 42.44 -19.29 25.33
CA LEU A 274 43.11 -19.77 24.13
C LEU A 274 42.73 -18.98 22.86
N ASN A 275 41.87 -17.95 22.98
CA ASN A 275 41.44 -17.06 21.88
C ASN A 275 40.89 -17.78 20.63
N ASP A 276 40.38 -19.00 20.78
CA ASP A 276 39.74 -19.78 19.72
C ASP A 276 38.21 -19.60 19.74
N ILE A 277 37.77 -18.34 19.83
CA ILE A 277 36.37 -17.96 19.98
C ILE A 277 36.02 -16.91 18.95
N PHE A 278 34.96 -17.18 18.19
CA PHE A 278 34.60 -16.39 17.03
C PHE A 278 33.21 -15.79 17.14
N ASN A 279 33.00 -14.68 16.41
CA ASN A 279 31.65 -14.14 16.25
C ASN A 279 30.87 -15.07 15.31
N THR A 280 29.65 -15.39 15.72
CA THR A 280 28.69 -16.14 14.92
C THR A 280 27.43 -15.30 14.72
N PRO A 281 26.50 -15.71 13.84
CA PRO A 281 25.21 -15.05 13.72
C PRO A 281 24.48 -14.82 15.04
N PHE A 282 24.73 -15.62 16.08
CA PHE A 282 24.10 -15.47 17.41
C PHE A 282 24.73 -14.39 18.29
N ALA A 283 25.91 -13.88 17.95
CA ALA A 283 26.56 -12.75 18.61
C ALA A 283 26.08 -11.39 18.06
N SER A 284 25.45 -11.39 16.88
CA SER A 284 25.01 -10.17 16.20
C SER A 284 24.03 -9.35 17.06
N GLY A 285 24.34 -8.06 17.23
CA GLY A 285 23.54 -7.12 18.02
C GLY A 285 23.78 -7.16 19.54
N LYS A 286 24.75 -7.95 20.02
CA LYS A 286 25.07 -8.07 21.45
C LYS A 286 26.47 -7.50 21.74
N SER A 287 26.60 -6.82 22.88
CA SER A 287 27.85 -6.20 23.32
C SER A 287 28.68 -7.07 24.26
N ASP A 288 28.13 -8.18 24.73
CA ASP A 288 28.81 -9.18 25.55
C ASP A 288 29.35 -10.33 24.69
N ASN A 289 30.01 -11.31 25.31
CA ASN A 289 30.49 -12.50 24.61
C ASN A 289 29.36 -13.52 24.34
N SER A 290 28.09 -13.17 24.54
CA SER A 290 26.99 -14.12 24.35
C SER A 290 26.74 -14.40 22.88
N GLY A 291 26.58 -15.68 22.53
CA GLY A 291 26.42 -16.13 21.14
C GLY A 291 27.71 -16.25 20.33
N LYS A 292 28.88 -15.93 20.91
CA LYS A 292 30.17 -16.37 20.35
C LYS A 292 30.33 -17.88 20.59
N MET A 293 31.03 -18.55 19.68
CA MET A 293 31.24 -20.00 19.75
C MET A 293 32.73 -20.33 19.61
N ALA A 294 33.16 -21.42 20.23
CA ALA A 294 34.51 -21.92 20.07
C ALA A 294 34.72 -22.51 18.67
N GLY A 295 35.97 -22.53 18.18
CA GLY A 295 36.31 -23.12 16.86
C GLY A 295 35.79 -24.55 16.70
N ILE A 296 35.98 -25.36 17.74
CA ILE A 296 35.49 -26.75 17.77
C ILE A 296 33.96 -26.87 17.66
N GLU A 297 33.19 -25.91 18.19
CA GLU A 297 31.73 -25.88 18.09
C GLU A 297 31.27 -25.52 16.69
N ILE A 298 31.98 -24.60 16.03
CA ILE A 298 31.74 -24.24 14.62
C ILE A 298 32.02 -25.42 13.70
N HIS A 299 33.12 -26.15 13.93
CA HIS A 299 33.40 -27.39 13.21
C HIS A 299 32.32 -28.46 13.47
N ALA A 300 31.81 -28.58 14.70
CA ALA A 300 30.68 -29.45 15.02
C ALA A 300 29.42 -29.09 14.23
N HIS A 301 29.12 -27.79 14.07
CA HIS A 301 28.02 -27.32 13.23
C HIS A 301 28.19 -27.71 11.77
N SER A 302 29.40 -27.54 11.23
CA SER A 302 29.74 -27.96 9.87
C SER A 302 29.53 -29.46 9.67
N VAL A 303 30.07 -30.30 10.57
CA VAL A 303 29.88 -31.76 10.52
C VAL A 303 28.39 -32.11 10.57
N SER A 304 27.65 -31.53 11.52
CA SER A 304 26.20 -31.73 11.66
C SER A 304 25.46 -31.35 10.37
N GLN A 305 25.82 -30.23 9.72
CA GLN A 305 25.21 -29.81 8.46
C GLN A 305 25.45 -30.83 7.34
N ILE A 306 26.70 -31.27 7.15
CA ILE A 306 27.05 -32.26 6.11
C ILE A 306 26.26 -33.56 6.34
N LEU A 307 26.30 -34.11 7.56
CA LEU A 307 25.61 -35.34 7.88
C LEU A 307 24.09 -35.20 7.76
N SER A 308 23.51 -34.08 8.16
CA SER A 308 22.07 -33.83 8.04
C SER A 308 21.62 -33.70 6.58
N ALA A 309 22.43 -33.06 5.74
CA ALA A 309 22.14 -32.94 4.31
C ALA A 309 22.22 -34.29 3.58
N VAL A 310 23.17 -35.16 3.96
CA VAL A 310 23.40 -36.47 3.32
C VAL A 310 22.46 -37.56 3.85
N LEU A 311 22.30 -37.65 5.17
CA LEU A 311 21.55 -38.73 5.82
C LEU A 311 20.07 -38.39 6.01
N ASN A 312 19.77 -37.14 6.37
CA ASN A 312 18.41 -36.69 6.69
C ASN A 312 17.75 -35.89 5.54
N LYS A 313 18.45 -35.69 4.42
CA LYS A 313 17.99 -34.89 3.26
C LYS A 313 17.58 -33.46 3.63
N GLN A 314 18.21 -32.88 4.65
CA GLN A 314 17.98 -31.48 5.02
C GLN A 314 18.48 -30.56 3.88
N PRO A 315 17.74 -29.50 3.53
CA PRO A 315 18.13 -28.60 2.45
C PRO A 315 19.39 -27.81 2.82
N LEU A 316 20.25 -27.61 1.82
CA LEU A 316 21.35 -26.65 1.88
C LEU A 316 20.85 -25.29 1.43
N PHE A 317 21.58 -24.23 1.80
CA PHE A 317 21.19 -22.88 1.40
C PHE A 317 21.12 -22.73 -0.12
N TRP A 318 20.06 -22.09 -0.59
CA TRP A 318 19.81 -21.79 -1.99
C TRP A 318 19.36 -20.34 -2.17
N PHE A 319 19.59 -19.83 -3.37
CA PHE A 319 19.45 -18.40 -3.70
C PHE A 319 18.68 -18.24 -5.02
N LEU A 320 18.14 -17.04 -5.24
CA LEU A 320 17.60 -16.70 -6.55
C LEU A 320 18.74 -16.50 -7.56
N PRO A 321 18.52 -16.84 -8.84
CA PRO A 321 19.39 -16.32 -9.89
C PRO A 321 19.22 -14.79 -10.00
N GLU A 322 20.20 -14.09 -10.56
CA GLU A 322 20.21 -12.62 -10.62
C GLU A 322 18.93 -12.03 -11.23
N TRP A 323 18.40 -12.62 -12.32
CA TRP A 323 17.15 -12.16 -12.92
C TRP A 323 15.94 -12.34 -11.98
N GLY A 324 15.97 -13.37 -11.14
CA GLY A 324 14.95 -13.65 -10.14
C GLY A 324 14.96 -12.62 -9.02
N GLU A 325 16.15 -12.20 -8.58
CA GLU A 325 16.31 -11.11 -7.60
C GLU A 325 15.78 -9.78 -8.15
N VAL A 326 16.07 -9.46 -9.42
CA VAL A 326 15.53 -8.25 -10.06
C VAL A 326 14.01 -8.28 -10.08
N LEU A 327 13.39 -9.42 -10.42
CA LEU A 327 11.93 -9.56 -10.39
C LEU A 327 11.37 -9.48 -8.97
N TRP A 328 12.09 -10.01 -7.99
CA TRP A 328 11.71 -9.92 -6.58
C TRP A 328 11.68 -8.48 -6.08
N ILE A 329 12.73 -7.70 -6.36
CA ILE A 329 12.80 -6.26 -6.05
C ILE A 329 11.71 -5.50 -6.79
N TRP A 330 11.55 -5.77 -8.09
CA TRP A 330 10.55 -5.11 -8.90
C TRP A 330 9.12 -5.36 -8.40
N GLY A 331 8.78 -6.60 -8.02
CA GLY A 331 7.47 -6.94 -7.47
C GLY A 331 7.11 -6.07 -6.26
N TRP A 332 8.04 -5.88 -5.32
CA TRP A 332 7.81 -5.06 -4.13
C TRP A 332 7.80 -3.55 -4.39
N THR A 333 8.56 -3.06 -5.39
CA THR A 333 8.44 -1.67 -5.84
C THR A 333 7.07 -1.38 -6.46
N VAL A 334 6.54 -2.30 -7.27
CA VAL A 334 5.19 -2.20 -7.85
C VAL A 334 4.13 -2.18 -6.75
N VAL A 335 4.24 -3.06 -5.74
CA VAL A 335 3.34 -3.04 -4.57
C VAL A 335 3.35 -1.66 -3.90
N GLY A 336 4.53 -1.07 -3.66
CA GLY A 336 4.64 0.27 -3.08
C GLY A 336 3.88 1.34 -3.85
N GLY A 337 3.98 1.35 -5.19
CA GLY A 337 3.23 2.30 -6.02
C GLY A 337 1.72 2.02 -6.08
N LEU A 338 1.31 0.75 -6.10
CA LEU A 338 -0.11 0.36 -6.10
C LEU A 338 -0.83 0.74 -4.80
N LEU A 339 -0.15 0.68 -3.65
CA LEU A 339 -0.72 1.08 -2.36
C LEU A 339 -1.18 2.54 -2.38
N VAL A 340 -0.34 3.44 -2.90
CA VAL A 340 -0.66 4.87 -3.04
C VAL A 340 -1.81 5.08 -4.01
N TRP A 341 -1.79 4.36 -5.13
CA TRP A 341 -2.84 4.48 -6.15
C TRP A 341 -4.21 4.03 -5.62
N ARG A 342 -4.25 3.02 -4.73
CA ARG A 342 -5.50 2.44 -4.22
C ARG A 342 -6.02 3.07 -2.93
N ILE A 343 -5.14 3.63 -2.10
CA ILE A 343 -5.45 4.13 -0.76
C ILE A 343 -5.12 5.62 -0.67
N GLN A 344 -6.16 6.46 -0.63
CA GLN A 344 -6.02 7.92 -0.56
C GLN A 344 -5.91 8.47 0.87
N HIS A 345 -6.27 7.67 1.89
CA HIS A 345 -6.23 8.09 3.29
C HIS A 345 -4.83 7.87 3.90
N PRO A 346 -4.18 8.89 4.50
CA PRO A 346 -2.78 8.79 4.92
C PRO A 346 -2.53 7.74 6.01
N LEU A 347 -3.42 7.63 7.01
CA LEU A 347 -3.31 6.57 8.03
C LEU A 347 -3.52 5.18 7.44
N GLY A 348 -4.41 5.05 6.45
CA GLY A 348 -4.68 3.78 5.79
C GLY A 348 -3.49 3.33 4.95
N LEU A 349 -2.83 4.28 4.28
CA LEU A 349 -1.62 4.05 3.51
C LEU A 349 -0.45 3.64 4.42
N GLY A 350 -0.27 4.31 5.57
CA GLY A 350 0.74 3.95 6.56
C GLY A 350 0.55 2.52 7.07
N LEU A 351 -0.69 2.15 7.44
CA LEU A 351 -1.01 0.80 7.91
C LEU A 351 -0.79 -0.26 6.81
N ALA A 352 -1.19 0.02 5.57
CA ALA A 352 -1.00 -0.89 4.45
C ALA A 352 0.48 -1.08 4.10
N ALA A 353 1.29 -0.01 4.14
CA ALA A 353 2.74 -0.09 3.94
C ALA A 353 3.42 -0.92 5.04
N ALA A 354 3.04 -0.70 6.31
CA ALA A 354 3.55 -1.50 7.42
C ALA A 354 3.17 -2.98 7.29
N THR A 355 1.93 -3.27 6.87
CA THR A 355 1.46 -4.63 6.61
C THR A 355 2.26 -5.27 5.47
N ALA A 356 2.51 -4.55 4.37
CA ALA A 356 3.28 -5.05 3.25
C ALA A 356 4.74 -5.36 3.62
N LEU A 357 5.37 -4.52 4.44
CA LEU A 357 6.71 -4.78 4.99
C LEU A 357 6.72 -6.01 5.92
N ALA A 358 5.69 -6.17 6.76
CA ALA A 358 5.56 -7.36 7.61
C ALA A 358 5.38 -8.64 6.77
N VAL A 359 4.62 -8.58 5.67
CA VAL A 359 4.47 -9.70 4.73
C VAL A 359 5.80 -10.02 4.04
N LEU A 360 6.55 -9.00 3.58
CA LEU A 360 7.88 -9.18 3.00
C LEU A 360 8.82 -9.90 3.98
N PHE A 361 8.92 -9.40 5.21
CA PHE A 361 9.79 -10.00 6.23
C PHE A 361 9.34 -11.41 6.61
N GLY A 362 8.03 -11.62 6.81
CA GLY A 362 7.46 -12.93 7.15
C GLY A 362 7.66 -13.97 6.03
N ALA A 363 7.46 -13.57 4.77
CA ALA A 363 7.70 -14.44 3.61
C ALA A 363 9.18 -14.82 3.51
N ASN A 364 10.09 -13.85 3.65
CA ASN A 364 11.53 -14.13 3.62
C ASN A 364 11.96 -15.02 4.79
N PHE A 365 11.44 -14.79 6.01
CA PHE A 365 11.73 -15.67 7.13
C PHE A 365 11.22 -17.10 6.91
N PHE A 366 10.02 -17.26 6.36
CA PHE A 366 9.50 -18.59 6.00
C PHE A 366 10.40 -19.29 4.97
N ILE A 367 10.79 -18.59 3.90
CA ILE A 367 11.73 -19.10 2.88
C ILE A 367 13.07 -19.47 3.53
N PHE A 368 13.55 -18.66 4.48
CA PHE A 368 14.78 -18.89 5.24
C PHE A 368 14.74 -20.18 6.08
N THR A 369 13.59 -20.53 6.67
CA THR A 369 13.43 -21.82 7.36
C THR A 369 13.58 -23.03 6.43
N GLN A 370 13.37 -22.83 5.12
CA GLN A 370 13.58 -23.82 4.06
C GLN A 370 14.95 -23.69 3.39
N ALA A 371 15.89 -23.02 4.07
CA ALA A 371 17.23 -22.69 3.58
C ALA A 371 17.25 -21.82 2.31
N GLY A 372 16.19 -21.08 2.00
CA GLY A 372 16.24 -20.05 0.95
C GLY A 372 16.66 -18.71 1.53
N TRP A 373 17.65 -18.02 0.95
CA TRP A 373 18.02 -16.69 1.41
C TRP A 373 17.86 -15.65 0.30
N PHE A 374 16.84 -14.81 0.44
CA PHE A 374 16.48 -13.76 -0.51
C PHE A 374 16.76 -12.38 0.10
N PRO A 375 17.14 -11.39 -0.72
CA PRO A 375 17.38 -10.04 -0.25
C PRO A 375 16.08 -9.41 0.32
N VAL A 376 16.24 -8.63 1.38
CA VAL A 376 15.13 -7.99 2.11
C VAL A 376 15.20 -6.47 2.01
N ILE A 377 16.41 -5.91 2.05
CA ILE A 377 16.66 -4.48 2.13
C ILE A 377 16.30 -3.76 0.82
N PRO A 378 16.77 -4.18 -0.38
CA PRO A 378 16.36 -3.52 -1.61
C PRO A 378 14.84 -3.56 -1.86
N PRO A 379 14.13 -4.70 -1.70
CA PRO A 379 12.67 -4.74 -1.84
C PRO A 379 11.94 -3.81 -0.85
N ALA A 380 12.37 -3.77 0.42
CA ALA A 380 11.78 -2.90 1.43
C ALA A 380 11.97 -1.41 1.13
N LEU A 381 13.19 -1.01 0.75
CA LEU A 381 13.47 0.36 0.31
C LEU A 381 12.72 0.70 -0.98
N GLY A 382 12.61 -0.24 -1.90
CA GLY A 382 11.86 -0.09 -3.14
C GLY A 382 10.38 0.16 -2.93
N LEU A 383 9.77 -0.54 -1.97
CA LEU A 383 8.38 -0.31 -1.57
C LEU A 383 8.20 1.14 -1.08
N VAL A 384 9.04 1.57 -0.13
CA VAL A 384 8.93 2.91 0.50
C VAL A 384 9.25 4.02 -0.52
N PHE A 385 10.34 3.88 -1.27
CA PHE A 385 10.77 4.87 -2.25
C PHE A 385 9.76 5.05 -3.38
N THR A 386 9.19 3.95 -3.88
CA THR A 386 8.18 4.02 -4.95
C THR A 386 6.89 4.64 -4.43
N ALA A 387 6.46 4.31 -3.21
CA ALA A 387 5.31 4.94 -2.58
C ALA A 387 5.52 6.46 -2.42
N ALA A 388 6.67 6.88 -1.88
CA ALA A 388 7.00 8.30 -1.71
C ALA A 388 7.05 9.04 -3.06
N SER A 389 7.63 8.42 -4.10
CA SER A 389 7.73 9.01 -5.43
C SER A 389 6.36 9.20 -6.09
N VAL A 390 5.47 8.21 -6.00
CA VAL A 390 4.10 8.30 -6.54
C VAL A 390 3.28 9.32 -5.76
N LEU A 391 3.43 9.38 -4.43
CA LEU A 391 2.79 10.41 -3.61
C LEU A 391 3.24 11.82 -4.03
N ALA A 392 4.55 12.05 -4.13
CA ALA A 392 5.10 13.34 -4.53
C ALA A 392 4.62 13.75 -5.93
N TYR A 393 4.60 12.81 -6.88
CA TYR A 393 4.07 13.04 -8.22
C TYR A 393 2.58 13.40 -8.19
N SER A 394 1.78 12.64 -7.45
CA SER A 394 0.33 12.89 -7.34
C SER A 394 0.04 14.23 -6.65
N ALA A 395 0.76 14.57 -5.58
CA ALA A 395 0.64 15.85 -4.89
C ALA A 395 1.07 17.03 -5.78
N TYR A 396 2.16 16.88 -6.54
CA TYR A 396 2.61 17.88 -7.50
C TYR A 396 1.55 18.13 -8.58
N GLN A 397 0.96 17.06 -9.11
CA GLN A 397 -0.11 17.16 -10.10
C GLN A 397 -1.34 17.89 -9.52
N THR A 398 -1.81 17.50 -8.33
CA THR A 398 -2.92 18.17 -7.64
C THR A 398 -2.62 19.65 -7.38
N GLN A 399 -1.39 20.00 -7.01
CA GLN A 399 -1.00 21.39 -6.76
C GLN A 399 -0.99 22.22 -8.05
N GLN A 400 -0.56 21.65 -9.18
CA GLN A 400 -0.64 22.31 -10.48
C GLN A 400 -2.08 22.56 -10.89
N GLU A 401 -2.94 21.56 -10.75
CA GLU A 401 -4.38 21.70 -11.01
C GLU A 401 -5.00 22.78 -10.11
N GLN A 402 -4.65 22.84 -8.82
CA GLN A 402 -5.13 23.89 -7.90
C GLN A 402 -4.64 25.29 -8.29
N LYS A 403 -3.38 25.45 -8.72
CA LYS A 403 -2.85 26.74 -9.18
C LYS A 403 -3.59 27.21 -10.43
N GLU A 404 -3.81 26.32 -11.38
CA GLU A 404 -4.54 26.63 -12.60
C GLU A 404 -6.00 27.01 -12.31
N ILE A 405 -6.67 26.28 -11.40
CA ILE A 405 -8.02 26.64 -10.93
C ILE A 405 -8.03 28.01 -10.23
N THR A 406 -7.09 28.27 -9.32
CA THR A 406 -7.01 29.54 -8.58
C THR A 406 -6.79 30.72 -9.51
N GLN A 407 -5.93 30.56 -10.51
CA GLN A 407 -5.68 31.58 -11.53
C GLN A 407 -6.95 31.87 -12.35
N ARG A 408 -7.65 30.83 -12.83
CA ARG A 408 -8.92 30.99 -13.55
C ARG A 408 -10.01 31.64 -12.70
N VAL A 409 -10.07 31.33 -11.39
CA VAL A 409 -11.00 31.98 -10.44
C VAL A 409 -10.69 33.47 -10.28
N GLN A 410 -9.41 33.85 -10.18
CA GLN A 410 -9.00 35.26 -10.10
C GLN A 410 -9.32 36.03 -11.39
N GLU A 411 -9.05 35.43 -12.56
CA GLU A 411 -9.38 36.02 -13.86
C GLU A 411 -10.90 36.24 -13.99
N HIS A 412 -11.73 35.29 -13.56
CA HIS A 412 -13.18 35.46 -13.52
C HIS A 412 -13.66 36.52 -12.51
N GLN A 413 -13.04 36.62 -11.34
CA GLN A 413 -13.39 37.68 -10.37
C GLN A 413 -13.08 39.08 -10.91
N GLN A 414 -11.96 39.24 -11.63
CA GLN A 414 -11.64 40.50 -12.30
C GLN A 414 -12.67 40.86 -13.37
N LEU A 415 -13.05 39.89 -14.22
CA LEU A 415 -14.08 40.08 -15.23
C LEU A 415 -15.42 40.48 -14.61
N ILE A 416 -15.85 39.84 -13.51
CA ILE A 416 -17.09 40.19 -12.81
C ILE A 416 -17.03 41.61 -12.21
N LEU A 417 -15.90 41.99 -11.60
CA LEU A 417 -15.70 43.34 -11.04
C LEU A 417 -15.71 44.42 -12.14
N GLU A 418 -15.10 44.14 -13.29
CA GLU A 418 -15.12 45.02 -14.46
C GLU A 418 -16.54 45.15 -15.02
N LEU A 419 -17.28 44.05 -15.11
CA LEU A 419 -18.68 44.03 -15.53
C LEU A 419 -19.57 44.81 -14.54
N GLN A 420 -19.35 44.68 -13.23
CA GLN A 420 -20.03 45.44 -12.19
C GLN A 420 -19.71 46.94 -12.29
N ASN A 421 -18.45 47.31 -12.54
CA ASN A 421 -18.05 48.71 -12.73
C ASN A 421 -18.67 49.32 -14.00
N LEU A 422 -18.74 48.56 -15.09
CA LEU A 422 -19.42 48.98 -16.33
C LEU A 422 -20.93 49.17 -16.13
N LEU A 423 -21.57 48.28 -15.37
CA LEU A 423 -22.99 48.41 -14.99
C LEU A 423 -23.21 49.63 -14.08
N ARG A 424 -22.27 49.92 -13.17
CA ARG A 424 -22.34 51.07 -12.25
C ARG A 424 -22.09 52.41 -12.96
N GLN A 425 -21.19 52.47 -13.94
CA GLN A 425 -20.99 53.64 -14.79
C GLN A 425 -22.23 53.96 -15.64
N ARG A 426 -22.93 52.92 -16.12
CA ARG A 426 -24.19 53.11 -16.86
C ARG A 426 -25.35 53.61 -15.99
N GLY A 427 -25.32 53.34 -14.68
CA GLY A 427 -26.28 53.88 -13.72
C GLY A 427 -26.14 55.38 -13.42
N ASN A 428 -24.98 55.98 -13.68
CA ASN A 428 -24.69 57.39 -13.40
C ASN A 428 -24.68 58.29 -14.64
N ALA A 429 -24.80 57.72 -15.85
CA ALA A 429 -24.77 58.45 -17.11
C ALA A 429 -26.11 58.31 -17.86
N SER A 430 -27.16 58.93 -17.32
CA SER A 430 -28.40 59.19 -18.06
C SER A 430 -29.18 60.34 -17.43
N ASN A 431 -28.67 61.56 -17.63
CA ASN A 431 -29.50 62.75 -17.82
C ASN A 431 -29.16 63.28 -19.23
N GLU A 432 -30.18 63.54 -20.03
CA GLU A 432 -30.19 64.02 -21.42
C GLU A 432 -30.15 62.95 -22.52
N ALA A 433 -31.24 62.96 -23.30
CA ALA A 433 -31.52 62.10 -24.45
C ALA A 433 -30.96 62.67 -25.75
N PRO A 434 -30.75 61.81 -26.76
CA PRO A 434 -31.37 62.09 -28.05
C PRO A 434 -32.21 60.91 -28.55
N THR A 435 -33.32 61.29 -29.17
CA THR A 435 -34.38 60.49 -29.77
C THR A 435 -33.85 59.57 -30.88
N VAL A 436 -33.83 58.26 -30.64
CA VAL A 436 -33.84 57.22 -31.68
C VAL A 436 -34.83 56.15 -31.22
N ILE A 437 -35.93 56.05 -31.97
CA ILE A 437 -36.98 55.02 -31.99
C ILE A 437 -36.91 54.01 -30.83
N VAL A 438 -37.60 54.35 -29.74
CA VAL A 438 -38.05 53.39 -28.74
C VAL A 438 -39.33 52.79 -29.29
N ASP A 439 -39.21 51.69 -30.03
CA ASP A 439 -40.32 50.78 -30.24
C ASP A 439 -39.78 49.35 -30.25
N SER A 440 -40.39 48.49 -29.42
CA SER A 440 -40.25 47.02 -29.38
C SER A 440 -39.06 46.36 -28.66
N ILE A 441 -38.68 46.82 -27.45
CA ILE A 441 -37.93 45.96 -26.51
C ILE A 441 -38.70 45.90 -25.18
N GLY A 442 -39.47 44.83 -24.97
CA GLY A 442 -39.93 44.42 -23.65
C GLY A 442 -41.43 44.29 -23.38
N GLN A 443 -42.31 44.15 -24.38
CA GLN A 443 -43.71 43.80 -24.10
C GLN A 443 -43.89 42.30 -23.80
N GLU A 444 -44.60 42.01 -22.71
CA GLU A 444 -45.18 40.70 -22.44
C GLU A 444 -46.05 40.28 -23.63
N ILE A 445 -45.94 39.02 -24.09
CA ILE A 445 -46.73 38.55 -25.24
C ILE A 445 -48.21 38.75 -24.92
N ALA A 446 -48.93 39.47 -25.78
CA ALA A 446 -50.34 39.73 -25.60
C ALA A 446 -51.14 38.42 -25.57
N LEU A 447 -52.15 38.36 -24.70
CA LEU A 447 -53.08 37.24 -24.67
C LEU A 447 -53.74 37.06 -26.05
N GLY A 448 -53.81 35.82 -26.51
CA GLY A 448 -54.33 35.49 -27.83
C GLY A 448 -53.30 35.52 -28.97
N THR A 449 -52.06 35.99 -28.74
CA THR A 449 -50.97 35.84 -29.72
C THR A 449 -50.72 34.35 -30.01
N VAL A 450 -50.56 34.01 -31.28
CA VAL A 450 -50.22 32.66 -31.72
C VAL A 450 -48.73 32.60 -32.09
N LEU A 451 -47.98 31.77 -31.39
CA LEU A 451 -46.56 31.51 -31.66
C LEU A 451 -46.42 30.30 -32.59
N ASN A 452 -45.46 30.37 -33.51
CA ASN A 452 -45.15 29.30 -34.49
C ASN A 452 -46.40 28.74 -35.20
N ASN A 453 -47.40 29.61 -35.47
CA ASN A 453 -48.69 29.27 -36.06
C ASN A 453 -49.45 28.09 -35.37
N ARG A 454 -49.15 27.81 -34.09
CA ARG A 454 -49.64 26.61 -33.40
C ARG A 454 -49.99 26.82 -31.93
N TYR A 455 -49.29 27.69 -31.21
CA TYR A 455 -49.46 27.83 -29.77
C TYR A 455 -50.10 29.18 -29.44
N LYS A 456 -51.39 29.18 -29.09
CA LYS A 456 -52.13 30.39 -28.74
C LYS A 456 -51.95 30.69 -27.25
N ILE A 457 -51.28 31.79 -26.90
CA ILE A 457 -51.07 32.19 -25.50
C ILE A 457 -52.39 32.52 -24.83
N THR A 458 -52.68 31.88 -23.69
CA THR A 458 -53.94 32.04 -22.94
C THR A 458 -53.73 32.72 -21.59
N GLN A 459 -52.58 32.54 -20.94
CA GLN A 459 -52.33 33.14 -19.63
C GLN A 459 -50.81 33.26 -19.33
N PRO A 460 -50.32 34.36 -18.71
CA PRO A 460 -48.99 34.38 -18.11
C PRO A 460 -48.96 33.51 -16.84
N LEU A 461 -47.97 32.63 -16.73
CA LEU A 461 -47.75 31.78 -15.55
C LEU A 461 -46.62 32.29 -14.66
N GLY A 462 -45.62 32.97 -15.23
CA GLY A 462 -44.53 33.57 -14.48
C GLY A 462 -43.58 34.38 -15.35
N SER A 463 -42.98 35.41 -14.77
CA SER A 463 -41.96 36.26 -15.39
C SER A 463 -40.77 36.42 -14.45
N GLY A 464 -39.54 36.18 -14.93
CA GLY A 464 -38.35 36.31 -14.10
C GLY A 464 -37.03 36.16 -14.86
N GLY A 465 -36.00 36.88 -14.39
CA GLY A 465 -34.61 36.81 -14.85
C GLY A 465 -34.43 36.96 -16.37
N PHE A 466 -34.42 35.81 -17.05
CA PHE A 466 -34.17 35.66 -18.49
C PHE A 466 -35.28 34.89 -19.23
N SER A 467 -36.46 34.64 -18.63
CA SER A 467 -37.53 33.86 -19.27
C SER A 467 -38.98 34.24 -18.91
N ASN A 468 -39.82 34.11 -19.93
CA ASN A 468 -41.28 34.22 -20.06
C ASN A 468 -42.01 32.89 -19.94
N THR A 469 -42.77 32.58 -18.90
CA THR A 469 -43.55 31.32 -18.88
C THR A 469 -45.04 31.60 -19.06
N TYR A 470 -45.63 30.97 -20.05
CA TYR A 470 -47.03 31.16 -20.46
C TYR A 470 -47.76 29.83 -20.53
N LEU A 471 -49.06 29.84 -20.26
CA LEU A 471 -50.00 28.80 -20.66
C LEU A 471 -50.46 29.09 -22.09
N ALA A 472 -50.56 28.06 -22.91
CA ALA A 472 -51.01 28.17 -24.29
C ALA A 472 -51.85 26.97 -24.72
N ASP A 473 -52.72 27.17 -25.70
CA ASP A 473 -53.49 26.12 -26.36
C ASP A 473 -52.77 25.70 -27.66
N ASP A 474 -52.57 24.40 -27.86
CA ASP A 474 -52.06 23.84 -29.11
C ASP A 474 -53.19 23.69 -30.13
N ILE A 475 -53.39 24.71 -30.97
CA ILE A 475 -54.54 24.81 -31.89
C ILE A 475 -54.47 23.88 -33.10
N GLN A 476 -53.38 23.11 -33.25
CA GLN A 476 -53.23 22.12 -34.33
C GLN A 476 -53.53 20.68 -33.89
N ARG A 477 -53.75 20.44 -32.59
CA ARG A 477 -54.17 19.14 -32.07
C ARG A 477 -55.68 19.13 -31.76
N PRO A 478 -56.42 18.04 -32.06
CA PRO A 478 -57.83 17.93 -31.69
C PRO A 478 -58.06 18.19 -30.21
N GLY A 479 -59.03 19.06 -29.89
CA GLY A 479 -59.35 19.43 -28.52
C GLY A 479 -58.48 20.52 -27.91
N ASN A 480 -57.56 21.13 -28.67
CA ASN A 480 -56.69 22.24 -28.26
C ASN A 480 -56.05 22.05 -26.86
N PRO A 481 -55.30 20.94 -26.66
CA PRO A 481 -54.72 20.65 -25.35
C PRO A 481 -53.78 21.77 -24.89
N GLN A 482 -53.81 22.03 -23.57
CA GLN A 482 -52.98 23.04 -22.94
C GLN A 482 -51.52 22.59 -22.85
N CYS A 483 -50.60 23.54 -23.02
CA CYS A 483 -49.15 23.37 -22.89
C CYS A 483 -48.52 24.60 -22.24
N VAL A 484 -47.31 24.43 -21.71
CA VAL A 484 -46.50 25.52 -21.17
C VAL A 484 -45.52 25.99 -22.24
N VAL A 485 -45.49 27.29 -22.51
CA VAL A 485 -44.49 27.91 -23.39
C VAL A 485 -43.54 28.74 -22.54
N LYS A 486 -42.28 28.31 -22.46
CA LYS A 486 -41.18 29.03 -21.83
C LYS A 486 -40.35 29.74 -22.89
N GLN A 487 -40.45 31.06 -22.96
CA GLN A 487 -39.74 31.91 -23.90
C GLN A 487 -38.53 32.55 -23.23
N LEU A 488 -37.32 32.25 -23.69
CA LEU A 488 -36.10 32.92 -23.24
C LEU A 488 -36.02 34.33 -23.82
N ARG A 489 -35.74 35.32 -22.97
CA ARG A 489 -35.50 36.72 -23.34
C ARG A 489 -34.02 37.06 -23.17
N PRO A 490 -33.21 36.92 -24.23
CA PRO A 490 -31.81 37.29 -24.16
C PRO A 490 -31.67 38.81 -23.94
N PRO A 491 -30.93 39.27 -22.90
CA PRO A 491 -30.74 40.70 -22.60
C PRO A 491 -29.87 41.42 -23.63
N ARG A 492 -29.14 40.66 -24.44
CA ARG A 492 -28.31 41.15 -25.54
C ARG A 492 -28.71 40.42 -26.82
N GLN A 493 -28.65 41.13 -27.95
CA GLN A 493 -29.05 40.59 -29.25
C GLN A 493 -27.90 40.53 -30.25
N ASP A 494 -26.65 40.64 -29.78
CA ASP A 494 -25.48 40.44 -30.64
C ASP A 494 -25.34 38.96 -31.04
N ALA A 495 -24.76 38.71 -32.22
CA ALA A 495 -24.74 37.38 -32.83
C ALA A 495 -23.92 36.36 -32.02
N GLU A 496 -22.89 36.80 -31.31
CA GLU A 496 -22.04 35.93 -30.50
C GLU A 496 -22.80 35.46 -29.25
N TYR A 497 -23.46 36.38 -28.54
CA TYR A 497 -24.30 36.06 -27.39
C TYR A 497 -25.49 35.18 -27.78
N LEU A 498 -26.17 35.46 -28.91
CA LEU A 498 -27.29 34.65 -29.39
C LEU A 498 -26.86 33.22 -29.77
N ASN A 499 -25.64 33.01 -30.25
CA ASN A 499 -25.11 31.66 -30.51
C ASN A 499 -24.89 30.87 -29.21
N ILE A 500 -24.47 31.53 -28.12
CA ILE A 500 -24.33 30.88 -26.81
C ILE A 500 -25.71 30.52 -26.26
N VAL A 501 -26.67 31.45 -26.32
CA VAL A 501 -28.06 31.22 -25.88
C VAL A 501 -28.68 30.07 -26.68
N ARG A 502 -28.47 30.02 -28.00
CA ARG A 502 -28.96 28.91 -28.85
C ARG A 502 -28.40 27.56 -28.40
N ARG A 503 -27.09 27.46 -28.14
CA ARG A 503 -26.49 26.21 -27.65
C ARG A 503 -27.03 25.77 -26.28
N LEU A 504 -27.24 26.71 -25.35
CA LEU A 504 -27.82 26.40 -24.05
C LEU A 504 -29.28 25.95 -24.17
N PHE A 505 -30.04 26.58 -25.06
CA PHE A 505 -31.42 26.26 -25.36
C PHE A 505 -31.55 24.87 -26.03
N ASP A 506 -30.71 24.58 -27.03
CA ASP A 506 -30.67 23.27 -27.68
C ASP A 506 -30.31 22.17 -26.67
N ALA A 507 -29.35 22.43 -25.76
CA ALA A 507 -28.99 21.50 -24.69
C ALA A 507 -30.12 21.26 -23.68
N GLU A 508 -30.87 22.29 -23.28
CA GLU A 508 -32.06 22.15 -22.40
C GLU A 508 -33.13 21.29 -23.09
N ALA A 509 -33.37 21.50 -24.40
CA ALA A 509 -34.31 20.71 -25.17
C ALA A 509 -33.87 19.24 -25.29
N GLU A 510 -32.60 18.95 -25.61
CA GLU A 510 -32.07 17.58 -25.71
C GLU A 510 -32.18 16.80 -24.38
N ILE A 511 -31.88 17.48 -23.26
CA ILE A 511 -32.00 16.89 -21.92
C ILE A 511 -33.46 16.59 -21.61
N LEU A 512 -34.37 17.51 -21.86
CA LEU A 512 -35.80 17.31 -21.62
C LEU A 512 -36.44 16.27 -22.55
N GLU A 513 -36.01 16.16 -23.80
CA GLU A 513 -36.44 15.10 -24.71
C GLU A 513 -36.07 13.72 -24.17
N THR A 514 -34.91 13.63 -23.50
CA THR A 514 -34.44 12.39 -22.88
C THR A 514 -35.16 12.11 -21.56
N LEU A 515 -35.22 13.09 -20.67
CA LEU A 515 -35.74 12.93 -19.31
C LEU A 515 -37.26 12.98 -19.20
N GLY A 516 -37.94 13.70 -20.10
CA GLY A 516 -39.40 13.87 -20.15
C GLY A 516 -40.18 12.60 -20.48
N LYS A 517 -39.50 11.45 -20.63
CA LYS A 517 -40.12 10.12 -20.68
C LYS A 517 -40.52 9.62 -19.29
N HIS A 518 -40.04 10.25 -18.23
CA HIS A 518 -40.39 9.93 -16.86
C HIS A 518 -41.73 10.58 -16.48
N PRO A 519 -42.68 9.86 -15.84
CA PRO A 519 -44.03 10.38 -15.57
C PRO A 519 -44.08 11.57 -14.60
N GLN A 520 -42.98 11.87 -13.92
CA GLN A 520 -42.82 13.00 -12.99
C GLN A 520 -41.86 14.09 -13.53
N ILE A 521 -41.61 14.11 -14.85
CA ILE A 521 -40.88 15.18 -15.55
C ILE A 521 -41.72 15.56 -16.78
N PRO A 522 -42.04 16.84 -17.02
CA PRO A 522 -42.85 17.24 -18.17
C PRO A 522 -42.23 16.84 -19.51
N GLN A 523 -43.04 16.31 -20.42
CA GLN A 523 -42.58 15.99 -21.76
C GLN A 523 -42.29 17.25 -22.57
N LEU A 524 -41.20 17.24 -23.37
CA LEU A 524 -40.98 18.22 -24.42
C LEU A 524 -41.97 17.99 -25.57
N LEU A 525 -42.75 19.01 -25.93
CA LEU A 525 -43.73 18.95 -27.02
C LEU A 525 -43.20 19.59 -28.30
N ALA A 526 -42.43 20.67 -28.16
CA ALA A 526 -41.73 21.34 -29.26
C ALA A 526 -40.66 22.28 -28.69
N PHE A 527 -39.70 22.65 -29.54
CA PHE A 527 -38.80 23.77 -29.29
C PHE A 527 -38.59 24.50 -30.62
N PHE A 528 -38.57 25.84 -30.61
CA PHE A 528 -38.41 26.62 -31.83
C PHE A 528 -37.81 28.00 -31.56
N GLU A 529 -37.24 28.59 -32.61
CA GLU A 529 -36.76 29.97 -32.64
C GLU A 529 -37.62 30.78 -33.61
N GLU A 530 -38.26 31.85 -33.12
CA GLU A 530 -39.06 32.77 -33.93
C GLU A 530 -38.66 34.21 -33.57
N ASN A 531 -38.34 35.04 -34.57
CA ASN A 531 -37.91 36.43 -34.37
C ASN A 531 -36.76 36.60 -33.35
N ARG A 532 -35.78 35.68 -33.37
CA ARG A 532 -34.64 35.63 -32.42
C ARG A 532 -35.06 35.47 -30.94
N GLN A 533 -36.26 34.95 -30.70
CA GLN A 533 -36.74 34.53 -29.40
C GLN A 533 -36.81 33.00 -29.38
N PHE A 534 -36.28 32.39 -28.32
CA PHE A 534 -36.22 30.93 -28.18
C PHE A 534 -37.37 30.47 -27.30
N SER A 535 -38.20 29.54 -27.79
CA SER A 535 -39.40 29.09 -27.10
C SER A 535 -39.41 27.57 -26.94
N LEU A 536 -39.48 27.12 -25.69
CA LEU A 536 -39.57 25.72 -25.29
C LEU A 536 -41.02 25.42 -24.91
N VAL A 537 -41.63 24.40 -25.53
CA VAL A 537 -43.02 24.00 -25.28
C VAL A 537 -43.04 22.67 -24.57
N GLN A 538 -43.66 22.63 -23.39
CA GLN A 538 -43.71 21.47 -22.50
C GLN A 538 -45.15 21.08 -22.18
N GLU A 539 -45.32 19.85 -21.72
CA GLU A 539 -46.57 19.39 -21.10
C GLU A 539 -47.01 20.33 -19.97
N PHE A 540 -48.30 20.68 -19.94
CA PHE A 540 -48.86 21.42 -18.82
C PHE A 540 -49.25 20.47 -17.69
N VAL A 541 -48.57 20.60 -16.55
CA VAL A 541 -48.88 19.85 -15.34
C VAL A 541 -49.98 20.57 -14.57
N ARG A 542 -51.21 20.08 -14.67
CA ARG A 542 -52.33 20.62 -13.89
C ARG A 542 -52.17 20.25 -12.40
N GLY A 543 -52.07 21.26 -11.56
CA GLY A 543 -51.80 21.10 -10.13
C GLY A 543 -51.46 22.41 -9.45
N HIS A 544 -50.77 22.33 -8.32
CA HIS A 544 -50.24 23.50 -7.61
C HIS A 544 -48.79 23.30 -7.19
N ALA A 545 -48.03 24.39 -7.10
CA ALA A 545 -46.63 24.34 -6.67
C ALA A 545 -46.51 24.03 -5.16
N MET A 546 -45.42 23.36 -4.78
CA MET A 546 -45.16 22.94 -3.40
C MET A 546 -44.86 24.11 -2.46
N ASP A 547 -44.63 25.32 -2.97
CA ASP A 547 -44.49 26.55 -2.17
C ASP A 547 -45.77 26.87 -1.36
N LYS A 548 -46.94 26.50 -1.88
CA LYS A 548 -48.22 26.57 -1.15
C LYS A 548 -48.33 25.53 -0.04
N GLU A 549 -47.65 24.40 -0.18
CA GLU A 549 -47.63 23.35 0.84
C GLU A 549 -46.61 23.63 1.94
N LEU A 550 -45.48 24.25 1.58
CA LEU A 550 -44.32 24.61 2.43
C LEU A 550 -44.27 26.12 2.75
N SER A 551 -45.43 26.75 2.93
CA SER A 551 -45.55 28.18 3.25
C SER A 551 -44.96 28.51 4.64
N ALA A 552 -44.37 29.69 4.79
CA ALA A 552 -43.83 30.18 6.07
C ALA A 552 -44.85 30.04 7.22
N GLY A 553 -44.39 29.53 8.36
CA GLY A 553 -45.18 29.30 9.57
C GLY A 553 -45.97 27.98 9.58
N LYS A 554 -46.05 27.25 8.46
CA LYS A 554 -46.71 25.94 8.39
C LYS A 554 -45.70 24.81 8.62
N ARG A 555 -45.93 23.98 9.63
CA ARG A 555 -45.15 22.77 9.91
C ARG A 555 -45.87 21.53 9.39
N LEU A 556 -45.16 20.69 8.66
CA LEU A 556 -45.62 19.38 8.21
C LEU A 556 -45.27 18.32 9.24
N LYS A 557 -46.05 17.24 9.30
CA LYS A 557 -45.67 16.08 10.10
C LYS A 557 -44.47 15.39 9.47
N GLN A 558 -43.66 14.74 10.30
CA GLN A 558 -42.52 13.94 9.83
C GLN A 558 -42.89 12.98 8.70
N ALA A 559 -43.99 12.24 8.82
CA ALA A 559 -44.42 11.30 7.78
C ALA A 559 -44.67 11.99 6.44
N GLU A 560 -45.27 13.18 6.44
CA GLU A 560 -45.52 13.96 5.21
C GLU A 560 -44.19 14.43 4.58
N VAL A 561 -43.23 14.88 5.40
CA VAL A 561 -41.89 15.28 4.92
C VAL A 561 -41.15 14.09 4.33
N VAL A 562 -41.19 12.92 4.98
CA VAL A 562 -40.54 11.70 4.49
C VAL A 562 -41.12 11.27 3.14
N GLU A 563 -42.43 11.33 2.95
CA GLU A 563 -43.06 11.01 1.67
C GLU A 563 -42.65 12.00 0.55
N ILE A 564 -42.63 13.30 0.84
CA ILE A 564 -42.14 14.31 -0.11
C ILE A 564 -40.68 14.04 -0.51
N LEU A 565 -39.81 13.74 0.48
CA LEU A 565 -38.41 13.42 0.22
C LEU A 565 -38.27 12.17 -0.65
N LYS A 566 -38.95 11.07 -0.30
CA LYS A 566 -38.92 9.81 -1.07
C LYS A 566 -39.36 10.04 -2.52
N GLU A 567 -40.42 10.80 -2.71
CA GLU A 567 -40.96 11.04 -4.04
C GLU A 567 -40.03 11.87 -4.93
N VAL A 568 -39.43 12.95 -4.40
CA VAL A 568 -38.45 13.74 -5.17
C VAL A 568 -37.16 12.96 -5.38
N LEU A 569 -36.70 12.18 -4.39
CA LEU A 569 -35.50 11.35 -4.51
C LEU A 569 -35.65 10.29 -5.61
N ASN A 570 -36.83 9.69 -5.79
CA ASN A 570 -37.07 8.76 -6.90
C ASN A 570 -36.87 9.43 -8.26
N VAL A 571 -37.35 10.67 -8.42
CA VAL A 571 -37.09 11.46 -9.65
C VAL A 571 -35.60 11.78 -9.79
N LEU A 572 -34.92 12.17 -8.71
CA LEU A 572 -33.48 12.46 -8.73
C LEU A 572 -32.63 11.24 -9.04
N VAL A 573 -32.99 10.04 -8.57
CA VAL A 573 -32.32 8.78 -8.94
C VAL A 573 -32.36 8.59 -10.46
N PHE A 574 -33.52 8.83 -11.08
CA PHE A 574 -33.65 8.77 -12.53
C PHE A 574 -32.80 9.85 -13.22
N VAL A 575 -32.93 11.12 -12.84
CA VAL A 575 -32.16 12.24 -13.44
C VAL A 575 -30.64 12.02 -13.32
N HIS A 576 -30.17 11.62 -12.13
CA HIS A 576 -28.75 11.40 -11.84
C HIS A 576 -28.19 10.19 -12.60
N SER A 577 -29.01 9.20 -12.95
CA SER A 577 -28.58 8.06 -13.78
C SER A 577 -28.17 8.45 -15.20
N TYR A 578 -28.68 9.57 -15.71
CA TYR A 578 -28.27 10.17 -16.99
C TYR A 578 -27.08 11.14 -16.85
N GLY A 579 -26.50 11.26 -15.64
CA GLY A 579 -25.40 12.17 -15.36
C GLY A 579 -25.82 13.65 -15.43
N VAL A 580 -27.09 13.95 -15.18
CA VAL A 580 -27.64 15.31 -15.16
C VAL A 580 -27.77 15.81 -13.72
N ILE A 581 -27.39 17.06 -13.46
CA ILE A 581 -27.61 17.76 -12.19
C ILE A 581 -28.68 18.83 -12.42
N HIS A 582 -29.74 18.87 -11.61
CA HIS A 582 -30.86 19.81 -11.78
C HIS A 582 -30.49 21.25 -11.39
N ARG A 583 -29.82 21.41 -10.24
CA ARG A 583 -29.30 22.67 -9.66
C ARG A 583 -30.31 23.67 -9.12
N ASP A 584 -31.58 23.62 -9.49
CA ASP A 584 -32.58 24.53 -8.93
C ASP A 584 -33.75 23.80 -8.26
N ILE A 585 -33.42 22.80 -7.43
CA ILE A 585 -34.42 22.11 -6.60
C ILE A 585 -34.92 23.06 -5.52
N LYS A 586 -36.21 23.39 -5.58
CA LYS A 586 -36.91 24.27 -4.63
C LYS A 586 -38.43 24.07 -4.73
N PRO A 587 -39.22 24.52 -3.73
CA PRO A 587 -40.68 24.29 -3.72
C PRO A 587 -41.42 24.84 -4.94
N SER A 588 -41.00 25.97 -5.52
CA SER A 588 -41.68 26.54 -6.71
C SER A 588 -41.38 25.77 -8.01
N ASN A 589 -40.42 24.84 -8.01
CA ASN A 589 -40.08 23.99 -9.15
C ASN A 589 -40.61 22.54 -8.97
N LEU A 590 -41.51 22.32 -8.01
CA LEU A 590 -42.20 21.05 -7.81
C LEU A 590 -43.70 21.30 -7.85
N ILE A 591 -44.44 20.56 -8.68
CA ILE A 591 -45.91 20.66 -8.78
C ILE A 591 -46.55 19.39 -8.24
N ARG A 592 -47.46 19.52 -7.27
CA ARG A 592 -48.38 18.46 -6.86
C ARG A 592 -49.49 18.33 -7.91
N ARG A 593 -49.43 17.27 -8.72
CA ARG A 593 -50.34 17.01 -9.83
C ARG A 593 -51.74 16.64 -9.30
N GLU A 594 -52.77 17.28 -9.84
CA GLU A 594 -54.16 17.12 -9.36
C GLU A 594 -54.73 15.72 -9.66
N SER A 595 -54.31 15.09 -10.75
CA SER A 595 -54.92 13.83 -11.23
C SER A 595 -54.61 12.60 -10.38
N ASP A 596 -53.43 12.55 -9.75
CA ASP A 596 -52.94 11.40 -8.99
C ASP A 596 -52.18 11.78 -7.71
N GLY A 597 -51.99 13.08 -7.46
CA GLY A 597 -51.28 13.57 -6.29
C GLY A 597 -49.77 13.44 -6.38
N HIS A 598 -49.17 13.07 -7.52
CA HIS A 598 -47.71 12.93 -7.62
C HIS A 598 -46.96 14.28 -7.77
N ILE A 599 -45.71 14.37 -7.31
CA ILE A 599 -44.84 15.54 -7.42
C ILE A 599 -44.17 15.42 -8.77
N VAL A 600 -44.31 16.45 -9.58
CA VAL A 600 -43.66 16.58 -10.87
C VAL A 600 -42.57 17.63 -10.74
N LEU A 601 -41.33 17.25 -11.07
CA LEU A 601 -40.18 18.15 -11.09
C LEU A 601 -40.18 18.92 -12.41
N ILE A 602 -40.25 20.25 -12.30
CA ILE A 602 -40.29 21.16 -13.45
C ILE A 602 -39.02 22.02 -13.52
N ASP A 603 -38.85 22.70 -14.65
CA ASP A 603 -37.82 23.72 -14.90
C ASP A 603 -36.36 23.23 -14.89
N PHE A 604 -35.98 22.55 -15.97
CA PHE A 604 -34.63 22.06 -16.24
C PHE A 604 -33.68 23.15 -16.81
N GLY A 605 -34.03 24.44 -16.69
CA GLY A 605 -33.24 25.54 -17.30
C GLY A 605 -31.87 25.81 -16.66
N ALA A 606 -31.57 25.18 -15.52
CA ALA A 606 -30.30 25.33 -14.80
C ALA A 606 -29.36 24.12 -14.95
N VAL A 607 -29.75 23.09 -15.73
CA VAL A 607 -29.09 21.78 -15.69
C VAL A 607 -27.66 21.76 -16.25
N LYS A 608 -26.87 20.79 -15.79
CA LYS A 608 -25.58 20.43 -16.41
C LYS A 608 -25.46 18.93 -16.59
N GLN A 609 -24.93 18.54 -17.75
CA GLN A 609 -24.52 17.19 -18.05
C GLN A 609 -23.05 16.97 -17.62
N ILE A 610 -22.79 15.87 -16.93
CA ILE A 610 -21.44 15.46 -16.53
C ILE A 610 -20.79 14.77 -17.74
N GLN A 611 -19.83 15.43 -18.39
CA GLN A 611 -19.06 14.83 -19.48
C GLN A 611 -17.77 14.17 -18.94
N PRO A 612 -17.54 12.86 -19.17
CA PRO A 612 -16.43 12.12 -18.58
C PRO A 612 -15.03 12.43 -19.17
N GLN A 613 -14.91 13.34 -20.14
CA GLN A 613 -13.64 13.63 -20.84
C GLN A 613 -13.34 15.12 -21.09
N GLN A 614 -14.12 16.05 -20.52
CA GLN A 614 -13.83 17.48 -20.61
C GLN A 614 -13.57 18.04 -19.21
N GLN A 615 -12.47 18.78 -19.07
CA GLN A 615 -12.17 19.62 -17.92
C GLN A 615 -13.43 20.29 -17.42
N GLU A 616 -13.65 20.27 -16.10
CA GLU A 616 -14.80 20.83 -15.40
C GLU A 616 -15.00 22.31 -15.80
N ALA A 617 -15.72 22.54 -16.89
CA ALA A 617 -16.02 23.88 -17.37
C ALA A 617 -16.88 24.56 -16.30
N GLN A 618 -16.35 25.66 -15.76
CA GLN A 618 -17.05 26.54 -14.83
C GLN A 618 -18.32 27.03 -15.51
N THR A 619 -19.46 26.79 -14.89
CA THR A 619 -20.75 27.31 -15.35
C THR A 619 -21.13 28.55 -14.56
N ILE A 620 -21.87 29.46 -15.18
CA ILE A 620 -22.48 30.63 -14.55
C ILE A 620 -23.16 30.20 -13.25
N SER A 621 -22.99 30.98 -12.17
CA SER A 621 -23.64 30.74 -10.88
C SER A 621 -25.16 30.83 -11.08
N ILE A 622 -25.84 29.68 -11.03
CA ILE A 622 -27.29 29.55 -11.22
C ILE A 622 -27.84 28.76 -10.03
N GLY A 623 -28.88 29.28 -9.40
CA GLY A 623 -29.57 28.68 -8.26
C GLY A 623 -30.18 29.74 -7.35
N THR A 624 -31.22 29.35 -6.61
CA THR A 624 -31.82 30.23 -5.59
C THR A 624 -30.93 30.23 -4.33
N PRO A 625 -30.36 31.39 -3.90
CA PRO A 625 -29.31 31.42 -2.87
C PRO A 625 -29.67 30.74 -1.53
N SER A 626 -30.96 30.64 -1.20
CA SER A 626 -31.44 30.03 0.04
C SER A 626 -31.46 28.49 0.03
N TYR A 627 -31.39 27.85 -1.14
CA TYR A 627 -31.37 26.37 -1.29
C TYR A 627 -30.05 25.85 -1.87
N ALA A 628 -29.33 26.68 -2.64
CA ALA A 628 -28.12 26.27 -3.33
C ALA A 628 -26.91 26.12 -2.37
N PRO A 629 -26.16 25.02 -2.43
CA PRO A 629 -24.96 24.83 -1.61
C PRO A 629 -23.75 25.62 -2.16
N SER A 630 -22.72 25.79 -1.33
CA SER A 630 -21.55 26.64 -1.63
C SER A 630 -20.75 26.17 -2.86
N GLU A 631 -20.63 24.86 -3.09
CA GLU A 631 -19.93 24.34 -4.27
C GLU A 631 -20.67 24.64 -5.58
N GLN A 632 -22.01 24.66 -5.54
CA GLN A 632 -22.82 25.09 -6.68
C GLN A 632 -22.71 26.60 -6.89
N MET A 633 -22.76 27.39 -5.81
CA MET A 633 -22.59 28.84 -5.89
C MET A 633 -21.23 29.24 -6.45
N SER A 634 -20.22 28.38 -6.24
CA SER A 634 -18.86 28.49 -6.77
C SER A 634 -18.69 27.93 -8.20
N GLY A 635 -19.77 27.49 -8.85
CA GLY A 635 -19.79 27.01 -10.24
C GLY A 635 -19.34 25.56 -10.44
N LEU A 636 -19.16 24.79 -9.35
CA LEU A 636 -18.73 23.38 -9.34
C LEU A 636 -19.80 22.44 -8.73
N PRO A 637 -21.05 22.44 -9.25
CA PRO A 637 -22.08 21.58 -8.70
C PRO A 637 -21.78 20.10 -8.93
N LYS A 638 -22.24 19.28 -7.99
CA LYS A 638 -22.14 17.82 -8.00
C LYS A 638 -23.56 17.24 -7.92
N LEU A 639 -23.73 15.94 -8.17
CA LEU A 639 -25.05 15.28 -8.05
C LEU A 639 -25.65 15.45 -6.63
N ASN A 640 -24.78 15.41 -5.62
CA ASN A 640 -25.19 15.63 -4.23
C ASN A 640 -25.44 17.10 -3.85
N SER A 641 -25.32 18.04 -4.80
CA SER A 641 -25.84 19.41 -4.64
C SER A 641 -27.37 19.43 -4.69
N ASP A 642 -28.01 18.60 -5.53
CA ASP A 642 -29.47 18.46 -5.55
C ASP A 642 -30.00 17.83 -4.25
N ILE A 643 -29.25 16.88 -3.68
CA ILE A 643 -29.55 16.23 -2.39
C ILE A 643 -29.55 17.26 -1.27
N TYR A 644 -28.59 18.18 -1.27
CA TYR A 644 -28.53 19.26 -0.30
C TYR A 644 -29.78 20.15 -0.36
N ALA A 645 -30.14 20.61 -1.56
CA ALA A 645 -31.29 21.47 -1.75
C ALA A 645 -32.59 20.79 -1.29
N LEU A 646 -32.74 19.50 -1.56
CA LEU A 646 -33.87 18.69 -1.06
C LEU A 646 -33.84 18.52 0.47
N GLY A 647 -32.65 18.37 1.07
CA GLY A 647 -32.51 18.33 2.53
C GLY A 647 -32.92 19.64 3.20
N ILE A 648 -32.58 20.78 2.60
CA ILE A 648 -33.03 22.11 3.05
C ILE A 648 -34.55 22.22 3.01
N MET A 649 -35.19 21.71 1.95
CA MET A 649 -36.66 21.65 1.87
C MET A 649 -37.28 20.75 2.95
N GLY A 650 -36.65 19.62 3.29
CA GLY A 650 -37.10 18.77 4.39
C GLY A 650 -37.08 19.49 5.74
N ILE A 651 -35.99 20.22 6.03
CA ILE A 651 -35.86 21.03 7.26
C ILE A 651 -36.86 22.18 7.26
N GLN A 652 -37.10 22.84 6.13
CA GLN A 652 -38.15 23.85 5.99
C GLN A 652 -39.53 23.26 6.32
N GLY A 653 -39.86 22.08 5.79
CA GLY A 653 -41.15 21.42 6.04
C GLY A 653 -41.37 21.09 7.52
N LEU A 654 -40.34 20.62 8.22
CA LEU A 654 -40.44 20.29 9.65
C LEU A 654 -40.51 21.51 10.56
N THR A 655 -39.76 22.57 10.24
CA THR A 655 -39.63 23.76 11.10
C THR A 655 -40.69 24.83 10.79
N GLY A 656 -41.18 24.86 9.55
CA GLY A 656 -42.01 25.93 9.01
C GLY A 656 -41.27 27.25 8.78
N VAL A 657 -39.94 27.25 8.90
CA VAL A 657 -39.09 28.44 8.76
C VAL A 657 -38.48 28.48 7.37
N GLU A 658 -38.44 29.66 6.76
CA GLU A 658 -37.91 29.82 5.42
C GLU A 658 -36.37 29.68 5.40
N PRO A 659 -35.78 29.00 4.38
CA PRO A 659 -34.35 28.77 4.35
C PRO A 659 -33.45 30.01 4.34
N ARG A 660 -33.98 31.19 4.00
CA ARG A 660 -33.26 32.47 4.09
C ARG A 660 -32.90 32.86 5.54
N GLU A 661 -33.58 32.28 6.52
CA GLU A 661 -33.34 32.51 7.95
C GLU A 661 -32.38 31.48 8.54
N PHE A 662 -32.00 30.45 7.78
CA PHE A 662 -31.08 29.41 8.23
C PHE A 662 -29.66 29.98 8.30
N ARG A 663 -28.97 29.69 9.40
CA ARG A 663 -27.53 29.91 9.56
C ARG A 663 -26.84 28.59 9.90
N ARG A 664 -25.51 28.62 9.94
CA ARG A 664 -24.71 27.48 10.40
C ARG A 664 -24.02 27.80 11.70
N ASP A 665 -24.03 26.84 12.61
CA ASP A 665 -23.21 26.89 13.81
C ASP A 665 -21.73 26.80 13.41
N THR A 666 -20.90 27.69 13.95
CA THR A 666 -19.47 27.76 13.59
C THR A 666 -18.64 26.60 14.13
N ASN A 667 -19.11 25.92 15.18
CA ASN A 667 -18.42 24.81 15.82
C ASN A 667 -18.87 23.47 15.25
N THR A 668 -20.17 23.27 15.04
CA THR A 668 -20.74 21.98 14.59
C THR A 668 -21.00 21.94 13.09
N GLY A 669 -21.18 23.10 12.44
CA GLY A 669 -21.58 23.19 11.03
C GLY A 669 -23.06 22.86 10.77
N GLU A 670 -23.82 22.50 11.80
CA GLU A 670 -25.25 22.20 11.71
C GLU A 670 -26.09 23.45 11.45
N ILE A 671 -27.32 23.25 10.95
CA ILE A 671 -28.24 24.35 10.71
C ILE A 671 -28.84 24.85 12.03
N ILE A 672 -28.70 26.15 12.27
CA ILE A 672 -29.29 26.87 13.38
C ILE A 672 -30.32 27.87 12.86
N ILE A 673 -31.40 28.02 13.61
CA ILE A 673 -32.53 28.88 13.29
C ILE A 673 -32.77 29.81 14.46
N GLN A 674 -33.12 31.06 14.18
CA GLN A 674 -33.45 32.03 15.21
C GLN A 674 -34.80 31.68 15.84
N SER A 675 -34.82 31.43 17.15
CA SER A 675 -36.05 31.27 17.94
C SER A 675 -36.50 32.64 18.50
N GLN A 676 -37.78 32.79 18.86
CA GLN A 676 -38.48 34.05 19.14
C GLN A 676 -37.64 35.21 19.71
N ALA A 677 -37.82 36.39 19.10
CA ALA A 677 -37.21 37.65 19.50
C ALA A 677 -37.85 38.19 20.79
N ASP A 678 -37.21 37.95 21.93
CA ASP A 678 -37.26 38.95 22.99
C ASP A 678 -36.39 40.13 22.53
N ALA A 679 -36.90 41.36 22.66
CA ALA A 679 -36.37 42.55 21.97
C ALA A 679 -34.88 42.89 22.25
N ASN A 680 -34.21 42.16 23.15
CA ASN A 680 -32.82 42.37 23.55
C ASN A 680 -31.89 41.14 23.41
N GLN A 681 -32.33 40.00 22.86
CA GLN A 681 -31.44 38.83 22.69
C GLN A 681 -31.78 37.96 21.48
N GLN A 682 -30.81 37.77 20.58
CA GLN A 682 -30.92 36.81 19.48
C GLN A 682 -30.52 35.41 19.97
N ILE A 683 -31.48 34.50 20.10
CA ILE A 683 -31.24 33.11 20.49
C ILE A 683 -31.26 32.24 19.24
N TRP A 684 -30.15 31.55 18.98
CA TRP A 684 -30.00 30.57 17.90
C TRP A 684 -30.12 29.16 18.47
N GLN A 685 -31.00 28.35 17.89
CA GLN A 685 -31.21 26.96 18.28
C GLN A 685 -30.96 26.04 17.10
N HIS A 686 -30.48 24.82 17.36
CA HIS A 686 -30.36 23.82 16.30
C HIS A 686 -31.75 23.49 15.76
N TRP A 687 -31.89 23.32 14.45
CA TRP A 687 -33.20 23.09 13.85
C TRP A 687 -33.94 21.88 14.46
N ARG A 688 -33.21 20.83 14.87
CA ARG A 688 -33.74 19.64 15.56
C ARG A 688 -34.47 19.96 16.87
N GLU A 689 -34.11 21.05 17.55
CA GLU A 689 -34.75 21.48 18.80
C GLU A 689 -36.12 22.15 18.55
N LEU A 690 -36.41 22.51 17.28
CA LEU A 690 -37.64 23.20 16.88
C LEU A 690 -38.72 22.24 16.33
N THR A 691 -38.45 20.94 16.30
CA THR A 691 -39.30 19.91 15.67
C THR A 691 -39.40 18.67 16.55
N ASP A 692 -40.48 17.90 16.40
CA ASP A 692 -40.64 16.59 17.04
C ASP A 692 -40.12 15.43 16.17
N ALA A 693 -39.16 15.69 15.26
CA ALA A 693 -38.61 14.67 14.37
C ALA A 693 -37.78 13.63 15.14
N THR A 694 -37.88 12.36 14.72
CA THR A 694 -37.09 11.25 15.25
C THR A 694 -35.59 11.47 15.01
N ASP A 695 -34.74 10.99 15.91
CA ASP A 695 -33.28 11.11 15.80
C ASP A 695 -32.74 10.53 14.48
N GLU A 696 -33.36 9.47 13.96
CA GLU A 696 -32.99 8.85 12.69
C GLU A 696 -33.23 9.80 11.50
N LEU A 697 -34.37 10.49 11.45
CA LEU A 697 -34.66 11.49 10.41
C LEU A 697 -33.74 12.71 10.55
N VAL A 698 -33.46 13.15 11.78
CA VAL A 698 -32.51 14.24 12.04
C VAL A 698 -31.13 13.89 11.49
N MET A 699 -30.64 12.67 11.74
CA MET A 699 -29.36 12.19 11.23
C MET A 699 -29.34 12.15 9.70
N ILE A 700 -30.41 11.69 9.05
CA ILE A 700 -30.52 11.67 7.59
C ILE A 700 -30.49 13.09 7.02
N LEU A 701 -31.32 14.01 7.53
CA LEU A 701 -31.38 15.38 7.05
C LEU A 701 -30.06 16.13 7.29
N ASN A 702 -29.42 15.98 8.46
CA ASN A 702 -28.11 16.57 8.73
C ASN A 702 -27.03 16.07 7.75
N LYS A 703 -27.03 14.78 7.40
CA LYS A 703 -26.12 14.24 6.39
C LYS A 703 -26.47 14.71 4.97
N MET A 704 -27.74 14.94 4.64
CA MET A 704 -28.13 15.55 3.35
C MET A 704 -27.63 17.00 3.23
N VAL A 705 -27.70 17.80 4.31
CA VAL A 705 -27.35 19.23 4.31
C VAL A 705 -25.94 19.55 4.85
N HIS A 706 -25.08 18.54 4.97
CA HIS A 706 -23.73 18.70 5.50
C HIS A 706 -22.95 19.76 4.69
N PHE A 707 -22.17 20.63 5.34
CA PHE A 707 -21.49 21.73 4.62
C PHE A 707 -20.50 21.20 3.58
N ASP A 708 -19.60 20.30 4.00
CA ASP A 708 -18.68 19.59 3.11
C ASP A 708 -19.45 18.56 2.25
N PHE A 709 -19.48 18.79 0.93
CA PHE A 709 -20.16 17.92 -0.02
C PHE A 709 -19.54 16.51 -0.11
N THR A 710 -18.29 16.32 0.32
CA THR A 710 -17.67 14.98 0.34
C THR A 710 -18.21 14.10 1.47
N GLN A 711 -18.78 14.72 2.51
CA GLN A 711 -19.37 14.03 3.67
C GLN A 711 -20.89 13.84 3.54
N ARG A 712 -21.53 14.44 2.52
CA ARG A 712 -22.95 14.19 2.22
C ARG A 712 -23.16 12.77 1.69
N TYR A 713 -24.43 12.37 1.61
CA TYR A 713 -24.81 11.24 0.74
C TYR A 713 -24.29 11.46 -0.69
N GLN A 714 -23.66 10.44 -1.26
CA GLN A 714 -23.03 10.56 -2.59
C GLN A 714 -24.00 10.22 -3.74
N SER A 715 -25.17 9.67 -3.42
CA SER A 715 -26.23 9.37 -4.39
C SER A 715 -27.62 9.52 -3.78
N ALA A 716 -28.62 9.91 -4.59
CA ALA A 716 -30.01 9.98 -4.15
C ALA A 716 -30.55 8.60 -3.69
N ALA A 717 -30.07 7.52 -4.30
CA ALA A 717 -30.44 6.15 -3.93
C ALA A 717 -30.00 5.78 -2.51
N GLU A 718 -28.84 6.26 -2.05
CA GLU A 718 -28.36 6.04 -0.68
C GLU A 718 -29.29 6.71 0.35
N VAL A 719 -29.78 7.92 0.04
CA VAL A 719 -30.75 8.63 0.88
C VAL A 719 -32.07 7.87 0.94
N LEU A 720 -32.60 7.46 -0.22
CA LEU A 720 -33.87 6.74 -0.34
C LEU A 720 -33.86 5.47 0.52
N LYS A 721 -32.80 4.67 0.41
CA LYS A 721 -32.61 3.45 1.21
C LYS A 721 -32.63 3.72 2.71
N ASN A 722 -32.03 4.82 3.17
CA ASN A 722 -32.05 5.16 4.58
C ASN A 722 -33.43 5.66 5.02
N LEU A 723 -34.16 6.37 4.17
CA LEU A 723 -35.54 6.77 4.44
C LEU A 723 -36.54 5.59 4.43
N GLU A 724 -36.24 4.48 3.75
CA GLU A 724 -37.07 3.24 3.81
C GLU A 724 -37.03 2.58 5.19
N SER A 725 -36.04 2.89 6.01
CA SER A 725 -35.93 2.39 7.39
C SER A 725 -36.76 3.18 8.41
N LEU A 726 -37.40 4.28 7.97
CA LEU A 726 -38.37 5.09 8.70
C LEU A 726 -39.79 4.76 8.23
#